data_AF-A0A7M2WW90-F1
#
_entry.id   AF-A0A7M2WW90-F1
#
_cell.length_a   1.000
_cell.length_b   1.000
_cell.length_c   1.000
_cell.angle_alpha   90.00
_cell.angle_beta   90.00
_cell.angle_gamma   90.00
#
_symmetry.space_group_name_H-M   'P 1'
#
loop_
_entity.id
_entity.type
_entity.pdbx_description
1 polymer ?
#
loop_
_entity_poly.entity_id
_entity_poly.type
_entity_poly.pdbx_seq_one_letter_code
_entity_poly.pdbx_strand_id
1 'polypeptide(L)'
;MKLSDIGMMCTLLLAATAIARAEPVSVVDPTGIIKKPIPDKLVVFTFDDGCASGATVAAPILKKNGFGGTFYVSDAYLFRERKDWYMTWRQIKGLADDGFEVGNHTRGHGMLSHTDIGGCQAYVWTLEDAMIANRIPKPTTLAWPFYITNPKFYSLLKEWGYTFARGGHGRVYRPAVDNPYDVPSFAVGGIGMTMEGFISAVRQATGGRVVVLTFHGVPDMEHPPVGTDPDLFEEMVQYMKDNNYRVIAMRDLAEYVDLEKAAKLPPTQKKLVNPGPVLLIQGDKPYVPKKREHKTYEFPKELTAKWTVKEIYRLGLPNSVYGAINGSNITLYVPVSTNVKAVAPTFDLARFATAAPASGTVRDFSTPQTYTITAQDGSTRQYRVQVVPTAEAMHFTWASKEAGDFDDVAQWKTNLGTASAPVTGGSSDTILNFYLPAKYEVTRAGTGDFVLNQLNFGSSTLTLDSKGTLVFTKSKSYGSLPYINSQNRANVTVKAAIRLDADLTIDGLELDDTRVFLPGVISGTGALIKNGPHSLYVTNATNTYSGGTIVNDGSVSFSSQGLGTGPVAVNHDGAVGIGGVPVMNALTANGGRISSGGTGRWSGPVTLTGTTMVSAYESLEFDNKEGGISGPGGLTQTGHRVDHGTRSGTIKLFGRNSYMGVTRVEMGLLEVMGSLYNNEPARWTPANITVNGAAGELRLHVGGPGAFTAEQAGTMLRNLTTSVNQNGLLAGATFGVHTTGASNAQELSVNIEDSKGPGGGSIHLKKCGAGTLKLSGTNTYSGQTILTGGTLSVESLNSVTKGMASSSLGAPKTPSDGEIMMSGGCTLAYTGKGETTDRTLNFPGERDTITLDQSGTGLWKLTSPFVISGYAHSKTVVLTGSSSGSGELAGNLDNPYDRKGKATTAVTKSGTGTWTLSGNNTFTGLTTVEKGTLCLTNVHSLGEGTEVSVSEGGMLDLKFEGQMRIGKLSVNGKLQPPGTYDAENLPKFIRGSGILKSQ
;
A
#
# COMPACT_ATOMS: atom_id res chain seq x y z
N MET A 1 -27.95 68.86 33.81
CA MET A 1 -28.77 69.55 34.83
C MET A 1 -28.91 68.62 36.04
N LYS A 2 -29.36 69.09 37.21
CA LYS A 2 -29.61 68.22 38.39
C LYS A 2 -30.77 67.25 38.06
N LEU A 3 -30.87 66.03 38.60
CA LEU A 3 -30.60 65.52 39.96
C LEU A 3 -31.60 66.03 41.00
N SER A 4 -32.87 65.72 40.75
CA SER A 4 -33.96 65.72 41.73
C SER A 4 -35.15 64.94 41.16
N ASP A 5 -35.25 63.65 41.49
CA ASP A 5 -36.55 63.01 41.74
C ASP A 5 -36.37 61.67 42.46
N ILE A 6 -36.84 61.65 43.72
CA ILE A 6 -37.36 60.53 44.51
C ILE A 6 -36.47 59.27 44.68
N GLY A 7 -36.21 58.76 45.89
CA GLY A 7 -36.67 59.23 47.20
C GLY A 7 -36.92 58.11 48.20
N MET A 8 -35.84 57.57 48.77
CA MET A 8 -35.80 56.89 50.09
C MET A 8 -36.73 55.67 50.33
N MET A 9 -36.13 54.47 50.37
CA MET A 9 -36.45 53.52 51.46
C MET A 9 -35.25 52.63 51.78
N CYS A 10 -34.74 52.73 53.00
CA CYS A 10 -33.66 51.89 53.52
C CYS A 10 -34.13 51.11 54.75
N THR A 11 -34.51 49.84 54.57
CA THR A 11 -34.63 48.89 55.68
C THR A 11 -34.46 47.46 55.19
N LEU A 12 -33.63 46.70 55.93
CA LEU A 12 -33.70 45.25 56.11
C LEU A 12 -33.86 44.35 54.86
N LEU A 13 -32.75 43.77 54.41
CA LEU A 13 -32.58 42.33 54.61
C LEU A 13 -31.10 41.92 54.69
N LEU A 14 -30.73 41.28 55.80
CA LEU A 14 -29.42 40.62 55.98
C LEU A 14 -29.69 39.13 56.19
N ALA A 15 -29.84 38.41 55.08
CA ALA A 15 -30.14 36.98 55.05
C ALA A 15 -29.30 36.32 53.95
N ALA A 16 -28.64 35.20 54.26
CA ALA A 16 -27.73 34.55 53.33
C ALA A 16 -28.50 33.79 52.23
N THR A 17 -28.47 34.29 51.00
CA THR A 17 -28.67 33.43 49.83
C THR A 17 -27.44 32.56 49.64
N ALA A 18 -27.47 31.36 50.23
CA ALA A 18 -26.58 30.30 49.79
C ALA A 18 -26.77 30.11 48.28
N ILE A 19 -25.75 30.39 47.47
CA ILE A 19 -25.75 29.96 46.08
C ILE A 19 -25.73 28.45 46.13
N ALA A 20 -26.87 27.83 45.84
CA ALA A 20 -26.98 26.39 45.80
C ALA A 20 -25.93 25.88 44.80
N ARG A 21 -24.96 25.12 45.28
CA ARG A 21 -24.28 24.15 44.42
C ARG A 21 -25.39 23.29 43.86
N ALA A 22 -25.65 23.37 42.56
CA ALA A 22 -26.47 22.39 41.88
C ALA A 22 -25.84 21.02 42.22
N GLU A 23 -26.62 20.14 42.85
CA GLU A 23 -26.13 18.80 43.17
C GLU A 23 -25.69 18.12 41.87
N PRO A 24 -24.56 17.38 41.87
CA PRO A 24 -24.10 16.71 40.67
C PRO A 24 -25.21 15.75 40.22
N VAL A 25 -25.78 16.02 39.04
CA VAL A 25 -26.88 15.22 38.48
C VAL A 25 -26.43 13.77 38.45
N SER A 26 -27.00 12.97 39.36
CA SER A 26 -26.56 11.60 39.58
C SER A 26 -26.75 10.79 38.30
N VAL A 27 -25.69 10.10 37.86
CA VAL A 27 -25.83 9.11 36.79
C VAL A 27 -26.87 8.09 37.24
N VAL A 28 -27.99 8.02 36.51
CA VAL A 28 -29.05 7.06 36.79
C VAL A 28 -28.56 5.69 36.36
N ASP A 29 -27.91 4.99 37.28
CA ASP A 29 -27.38 3.63 37.14
C ASP A 29 -28.17 2.66 38.03
N PRO A 30 -29.41 2.30 37.66
CA PRO A 30 -30.26 1.38 38.44
C PRO A 30 -29.73 -0.06 38.43
N THR A 31 -28.72 -0.34 37.60
CA THR A 31 -28.08 -1.64 37.41
C THR A 31 -26.78 -1.80 38.22
N GLY A 32 -26.20 -0.71 38.73
CA GLY A 32 -24.91 -0.72 39.43
C GLY A 32 -23.74 -1.10 38.52
N ILE A 33 -23.74 -0.62 37.28
CA ILE A 33 -22.64 -0.77 36.31
C ILE A 33 -21.44 0.10 36.67
N ILE A 34 -21.64 1.24 37.33
CA ILE A 34 -20.60 2.19 37.71
C ILE A 34 -19.91 1.72 39.01
N LYS A 35 -18.73 1.11 38.88
CA LYS A 35 -17.90 0.62 40.01
C LYS A 35 -17.45 1.72 40.96
N LYS A 36 -17.13 2.89 40.41
CA LYS A 36 -16.67 4.09 41.12
C LYS A 36 -17.07 5.34 40.33
N PRO A 37 -17.31 6.49 40.97
CA PRO A 37 -17.69 7.72 40.29
C PRO A 37 -16.73 8.06 39.15
N ILE A 38 -17.29 8.31 37.97
CA ILE A 38 -16.55 8.80 36.80
C ILE A 38 -16.32 10.31 37.02
N PRO A 39 -15.06 10.78 37.08
CA PRO A 39 -14.78 12.19 37.27
C PRO A 39 -15.14 12.99 36.02
N ASP A 40 -15.57 14.23 36.24
CA ASP A 40 -15.60 15.25 35.20
C ASP A 40 -14.21 15.43 34.58
N LYS A 41 -14.18 15.87 33.31
CA LYS A 41 -12.99 16.04 32.48
C LYS A 41 -12.22 14.74 32.15
N LEU A 42 -12.88 13.57 32.23
CA LEU A 42 -12.34 12.31 31.73
C LEU A 42 -12.59 12.12 30.22
N VAL A 43 -11.52 11.90 29.47
CA VAL A 43 -11.54 11.76 28.01
C VAL A 43 -10.66 10.59 27.56
N VAL A 44 -11.04 9.93 26.46
CA VAL A 44 -10.25 8.88 25.80
C VAL A 44 -9.82 9.38 24.42
N PHE A 45 -8.55 9.24 24.07
CA PHE A 45 -8.04 9.49 22.72
C PHE A 45 -7.77 8.15 22.03
N THR A 46 -8.31 7.96 20.83
CA THR A 46 -8.06 6.78 19.99
C THR A 46 -7.49 7.19 18.63
N PHE A 47 -6.50 6.46 18.16
CA PHE A 47 -5.83 6.68 16.87
C PHE A 47 -6.00 5.44 16.01
N ASP A 48 -6.59 5.59 14.83
CA ASP A 48 -6.96 4.48 13.96
C ASP A 48 -5.85 4.12 12.95
N ASP A 49 -6.10 3.05 12.19
CA ASP A 49 -5.31 2.47 11.08
C ASP A 49 -3.82 2.17 11.30
N GLY A 50 -3.25 2.50 12.45
CA GLY A 50 -1.84 2.27 12.75
C GLY A 50 -0.89 3.18 11.96
N CYS A 51 -1.32 4.39 11.59
CA CYS A 51 -0.51 5.39 10.89
C CYS A 51 0.83 5.66 11.60
N ALA A 52 1.93 5.85 10.86
CA ALA A 52 3.28 6.05 11.39
C ALA A 52 3.36 7.26 12.34
N SER A 53 2.63 8.33 12.00
CA SER A 53 2.45 9.54 12.80
C SER A 53 1.86 9.29 14.20
N GLY A 54 1.16 8.17 14.42
CA GLY A 54 0.74 7.73 15.75
C GLY A 54 1.94 7.55 16.69
N ALA A 55 2.99 6.85 16.23
CA ALA A 55 4.22 6.66 17.00
C ALA A 55 5.24 7.81 16.87
N THR A 56 5.31 8.49 15.72
CA THR A 56 6.35 9.52 15.50
C THR A 56 5.94 10.94 15.89
N VAL A 57 4.64 11.22 16.05
CA VAL A 57 4.12 12.57 16.38
C VAL A 57 3.17 12.52 17.58
N ALA A 58 2.08 11.75 17.50
CA ALA A 58 1.02 11.79 18.51
C ALA A 58 1.47 11.26 19.89
N ALA A 59 2.07 10.06 19.94
CA ALA A 59 2.54 9.48 21.19
C ALA A 59 3.62 10.32 21.92
N PRO A 60 4.65 10.88 21.24
CA PRO A 60 5.56 11.84 21.85
C PRO A 60 4.87 13.05 22.49
N ILE A 61 3.87 13.65 21.81
CA ILE A 61 3.11 14.81 22.32
C ILE A 61 2.26 14.42 23.54
N LEU A 62 1.62 13.26 23.53
CA LEU A 62 0.85 12.75 24.67
C LEU A 62 1.73 12.42 25.87
N LYS A 63 2.85 11.73 25.64
CA LYS A 63 3.83 11.33 26.68
C LYS A 63 4.45 12.56 27.36
N LYS A 64 4.85 13.57 26.58
CA LYS A 64 5.31 14.91 27.04
C LYS A 64 4.30 15.58 27.96
N ASN A 65 3.00 15.36 27.76
CA ASN A 65 1.92 15.94 28.56
C ASN A 65 1.42 15.04 29.69
N GLY A 66 1.92 13.79 29.81
CA GLY A 66 1.45 12.82 30.81
C GLY A 66 0.04 12.29 30.52
N PHE A 67 -0.31 12.14 29.24
CA PHE A 67 -1.60 11.63 28.76
C PHE A 67 -1.48 10.23 28.17
N GLY A 68 -2.49 9.39 28.42
CA GLY A 68 -2.64 8.09 27.77
C GLY A 68 -3.33 8.17 26.40
N GLY A 69 -3.56 7.01 25.80
CA GLY A 69 -4.27 6.88 24.52
C GLY A 69 -4.22 5.44 23.98
N THR A 70 -5.09 5.15 23.01
CA THR A 70 -5.21 3.83 22.36
C THR A 70 -4.93 3.93 20.87
N PHE A 71 -3.99 3.11 20.38
CA PHE A 71 -3.63 3.03 18.97
C PHE A 71 -4.22 1.73 18.38
N TYR A 72 -5.30 1.88 17.63
CA TYR A 72 -5.96 0.82 16.91
C TYR A 72 -5.22 0.55 15.60
N VAL A 73 -4.67 -0.66 15.47
CA VAL A 73 -3.86 -1.07 14.32
C VAL A 73 -4.66 -1.99 13.41
N SER A 74 -4.66 -1.73 12.11
CA SER A 74 -4.97 -2.71 11.07
C SER A 74 -3.67 -3.09 10.34
N ASP A 75 -3.65 -4.19 9.58
CA ASP A 75 -2.59 -4.48 8.60
C ASP A 75 -3.01 -4.17 7.15
N ALA A 76 -3.93 -3.23 7.01
CA ALA A 76 -4.65 -2.86 5.80
C ALA A 76 -3.87 -1.91 4.89
N TYR A 77 -4.46 -1.58 3.73
CA TYR A 77 -3.96 -0.54 2.83
C TYR A 77 -2.45 -0.73 2.52
N LEU A 78 -1.69 0.37 2.53
CA LEU A 78 -0.24 0.36 2.43
C LEU A 78 0.51 -0.07 3.72
N PHE A 79 -0.16 -0.50 4.80
CA PHE A 79 0.48 -0.82 6.08
C PHE A 79 1.67 -1.76 5.93
N ARG A 80 1.51 -2.85 5.17
CA ARG A 80 2.54 -3.89 5.00
C ARG A 80 3.78 -3.39 4.24
N GLU A 81 3.67 -2.24 3.57
CA GLU A 81 4.60 -1.83 2.51
C GLU A 81 5.23 -0.45 2.74
N ARG A 82 4.50 0.54 3.26
CA ARG A 82 4.97 1.93 3.45
C ARG A 82 5.14 2.30 4.91
N LYS A 83 6.36 2.17 5.41
CA LYS A 83 6.72 2.46 6.81
C LYS A 83 7.02 3.93 7.13
N ASP A 84 6.86 4.83 6.16
CA ASP A 84 6.72 6.28 6.34
C ASP A 84 5.26 6.69 6.64
N TRP A 85 4.28 5.94 6.13
CA TRP A 85 2.86 6.23 6.29
C TRP A 85 2.22 5.39 7.42
N TYR A 86 2.72 4.17 7.65
CA TYR A 86 2.24 3.26 8.69
C TYR A 86 3.34 2.76 9.63
N MET A 87 2.97 2.41 10.85
CA MET A 87 3.92 1.88 11.83
C MET A 87 4.49 0.53 11.42
N THR A 88 5.78 0.31 11.66
CA THR A 88 6.36 -1.03 11.81
C THR A 88 5.75 -1.74 13.03
N TRP A 89 5.74 -3.08 13.03
CA TRP A 89 5.38 -3.86 14.22
C TRP A 89 6.17 -3.45 15.47
N ARG A 90 7.41 -3.01 15.27
CA ARG A 90 8.27 -2.49 16.33
C ARG A 90 7.87 -1.10 16.84
N GLN A 91 7.40 -0.18 16.01
CA GLN A 91 6.82 1.08 16.49
C GLN A 91 5.55 0.82 17.31
N ILE A 92 4.72 -0.14 16.88
CA ILE A 92 3.55 -0.60 17.64
C ILE A 92 3.96 -1.22 18.98
N LYS A 93 5.01 -2.05 19.00
CA LYS A 93 5.60 -2.53 20.26
C LYS A 93 6.12 -1.38 21.13
N GLY A 94 6.80 -0.40 20.53
CA GLY A 94 7.30 0.78 21.23
C GLY A 94 6.19 1.57 21.92
N LEU A 95 5.02 1.71 21.31
CA LEU A 95 3.83 2.30 21.95
C LEU A 95 3.39 1.51 23.19
N ALA A 96 3.33 0.18 23.09
CA ALA A 96 2.94 -0.67 24.21
C ALA A 96 3.98 -0.66 25.35
N ASP A 97 5.27 -0.66 25.02
CA ASP A 97 6.38 -0.58 25.98
C ASP A 97 6.45 0.81 26.65
N ASP A 98 6.04 1.88 25.94
CA ASP A 98 5.82 3.23 26.50
C ASP A 98 4.55 3.36 27.35
N GLY A 99 3.76 2.30 27.50
CA GLY A 99 2.58 2.23 28.36
C GLY A 99 1.27 2.67 27.69
N PHE A 100 1.25 3.01 26.40
CA PHE A 100 0.00 3.22 25.66
C PHE A 100 -0.77 1.91 25.47
N GLU A 101 -1.99 1.98 24.98
CA GLU A 101 -2.73 0.80 24.55
C GLU A 101 -2.55 0.57 23.04
N VAL A 102 -2.33 -0.68 22.64
CA VAL A 102 -2.49 -1.14 21.26
C VAL A 102 -3.79 -1.95 21.18
N GLY A 103 -4.69 -1.54 20.29
CA GLY A 103 -5.99 -2.17 20.07
C GLY A 103 -6.11 -2.82 18.69
N ASN A 104 -7.10 -3.69 18.54
CA ASN A 104 -7.37 -4.41 17.29
C ASN A 104 -8.24 -3.57 16.34
N HIS A 105 -7.83 -3.36 15.08
CA HIS A 105 -8.68 -2.74 14.04
C HIS A 105 -8.95 -3.68 12.85
N THR A 106 -8.91 -4.98 13.13
CA THR A 106 -9.06 -6.12 12.22
C THR A 106 -8.00 -6.23 11.10
N ARG A 107 -7.73 -7.46 10.68
CA ARG A 107 -6.87 -7.73 9.53
C ARG A 107 -7.49 -7.10 8.28
N GLY A 108 -6.70 -6.34 7.52
CA GLY A 108 -7.14 -5.69 6.28
C GLY A 108 -8.25 -4.64 6.47
N HIS A 109 -8.50 -4.16 7.69
CA HIS A 109 -9.63 -3.27 8.02
C HIS A 109 -10.98 -3.90 7.59
N GLY A 110 -11.05 -5.24 7.64
CA GLY A 110 -12.18 -6.06 7.23
C GLY A 110 -13.38 -5.94 8.17
N MET A 111 -14.56 -5.70 7.60
CA MET A 111 -15.82 -5.51 8.33
C MET A 111 -16.33 -6.84 8.93
N LEU A 112 -16.86 -6.79 10.17
CA LEU A 112 -17.40 -7.96 10.86
C LEU A 112 -18.88 -8.22 10.46
N SER A 113 -19.06 -8.76 9.26
CA SER A 113 -20.38 -9.03 8.65
C SER A 113 -21.19 -10.13 9.36
N HIS A 114 -22.52 -10.05 9.28
CA HIS A 114 -23.44 -10.96 9.99
C HIS A 114 -23.61 -12.36 9.37
N THR A 115 -22.90 -12.63 8.27
CA THR A 115 -23.12 -13.77 7.35
C THR A 115 -21.93 -14.73 7.28
N ASP A 116 -20.72 -14.27 7.61
CA ASP A 116 -19.51 -15.08 7.66
C ASP A 116 -18.76 -14.87 8.98
N ILE A 117 -19.26 -15.51 10.04
CA ILE A 117 -18.62 -15.45 11.37
C ILE A 117 -17.20 -16.05 11.33
N GLY A 118 -16.94 -17.04 10.46
CA GLY A 118 -15.65 -17.71 10.33
C GLY A 118 -14.56 -16.80 9.75
N GLY A 119 -14.83 -16.14 8.62
CA GLY A 119 -13.93 -15.15 8.03
C GLY A 119 -13.76 -13.91 8.91
N CYS A 120 -14.84 -13.45 9.55
CA CYS A 120 -14.77 -12.32 10.48
C CYS A 120 -13.91 -12.63 11.71
N GLN A 121 -14.02 -13.84 12.28
CA GLN A 121 -13.14 -14.33 13.33
C GLN A 121 -11.68 -14.40 12.85
N ALA A 122 -11.43 -14.85 11.61
CA ALA A 122 -10.10 -14.88 11.03
C ALA A 122 -9.48 -13.46 10.86
N TYR A 123 -10.28 -12.43 10.56
CA TYR A 123 -9.79 -11.04 10.53
C TYR A 123 -9.34 -10.55 11.91
N VAL A 124 -10.09 -10.84 12.98
CA VAL A 124 -9.72 -10.44 14.34
C VAL A 124 -8.49 -11.23 14.81
N TRP A 125 -8.53 -12.56 14.69
CA TRP A 125 -7.52 -13.46 15.25
C TRP A 125 -6.18 -13.41 14.52
N THR A 126 -6.14 -13.27 13.18
CA THR A 126 -4.83 -13.18 12.48
C THR A 126 -4.06 -11.94 12.90
N LEU A 127 -4.77 -10.83 13.17
CA LEU A 127 -4.15 -9.60 13.63
C LEU A 127 -3.65 -9.71 15.08
N GLU A 128 -4.43 -10.34 15.98
CA GLU A 128 -3.97 -10.72 17.31
C GLU A 128 -2.71 -11.60 17.26
N ASP A 129 -2.70 -12.63 16.41
CA ASP A 129 -1.58 -13.57 16.28
C ASP A 129 -0.31 -12.87 15.78
N ALA A 130 -0.46 -11.93 14.83
CA ALA A 130 0.65 -11.10 14.35
C ALA A 130 1.17 -10.13 15.44
N MET A 131 0.30 -9.52 16.25
CA MET A 131 0.70 -8.68 17.38
C MET A 131 1.51 -9.47 18.41
N ILE A 132 0.98 -10.63 18.85
CA ILE A 132 1.60 -11.45 19.89
C ILE A 132 2.95 -12.01 19.42
N ALA A 133 3.04 -12.46 18.16
CA ALA A 133 4.31 -12.91 17.56
C ALA A 133 5.39 -11.80 17.51
N ASN A 134 4.98 -10.52 17.45
CA ASN A 134 5.87 -9.36 17.51
C ASN A 134 6.08 -8.82 18.95
N ARG A 135 5.77 -9.63 19.98
CA ARG A 135 5.91 -9.28 21.42
C ARG A 135 5.14 -8.00 21.81
N ILE A 136 4.00 -7.75 21.17
CA ILE A 136 2.98 -6.78 21.57
C ILE A 136 1.96 -7.52 22.46
N PRO A 137 1.45 -6.94 23.56
CA PRO A 137 0.40 -7.56 24.37
C PRO A 137 -0.85 -7.87 23.53
N LYS A 138 -1.56 -8.97 23.86
CA LYS A 138 -2.84 -9.27 23.19
C LYS A 138 -3.79 -8.06 23.36
N PRO A 139 -4.38 -7.53 22.27
CA PRO A 139 -5.33 -6.41 22.37
C PRO A 139 -6.57 -6.83 23.17
N THR A 140 -7.06 -5.93 24.02
CA THR A 140 -8.26 -6.12 24.85
C THR A 140 -9.37 -5.14 24.52
N THR A 141 -9.16 -4.22 23.57
CA THR A 141 -10.22 -3.42 22.95
C THR A 141 -10.10 -3.47 21.42
N LEU A 142 -11.24 -3.26 20.75
CA LEU A 142 -11.36 -3.29 19.29
C LEU A 142 -11.93 -1.97 18.76
N ALA A 143 -11.48 -1.51 17.60
CA ALA A 143 -12.14 -0.47 16.83
C ALA A 143 -12.93 -1.11 15.68
N TRP A 144 -14.21 -0.75 15.53
CA TRP A 144 -15.03 -1.24 14.42
C TRP A 144 -14.64 -0.51 13.12
N PRO A 145 -14.19 -1.22 12.07
CA PRO A 145 -13.91 -0.63 10.77
C PRO A 145 -15.09 0.17 10.21
N PHE A 146 -14.82 1.36 9.69
CA PHE A 146 -15.83 2.30 9.18
C PHE A 146 -16.99 2.63 10.15
N TYR A 147 -16.80 2.39 11.46
CA TYR A 147 -17.84 2.44 12.51
C TYR A 147 -19.03 1.47 12.30
N ILE A 148 -18.88 0.41 11.50
CA ILE A 148 -19.96 -0.56 11.22
C ILE A 148 -20.04 -1.58 12.36
N THR A 149 -20.87 -1.28 13.37
CA THR A 149 -21.06 -2.14 14.55
C THR A 149 -22.10 -3.23 14.31
N ASN A 150 -21.93 -4.40 14.93
CA ASN A 150 -22.78 -5.57 14.73
C ASN A 150 -23.06 -6.32 16.04
N PRO A 151 -24.27 -6.18 16.63
CA PRO A 151 -24.63 -6.79 17.91
C PRO A 151 -24.47 -8.30 18.01
N LYS A 152 -24.50 -9.04 16.88
CA LYS A 152 -24.27 -10.50 16.88
C LYS A 152 -22.87 -10.89 17.38
N PHE A 153 -21.89 -9.99 17.30
CA PHE A 153 -20.53 -10.25 17.77
C PHE A 153 -20.30 -9.81 19.22
N TYR A 154 -21.23 -9.15 19.92
CA TYR A 154 -20.97 -8.69 21.29
C TYR A 154 -20.64 -9.85 22.26
N SER A 155 -21.33 -10.99 22.15
CA SER A 155 -21.01 -12.20 22.92
C SER A 155 -19.69 -12.84 22.49
N LEU A 156 -19.38 -12.86 21.19
CA LEU A 156 -18.13 -13.39 20.65
C LEU A 156 -16.91 -12.54 21.07
N LEU A 157 -17.05 -11.21 21.07
CA LEU A 157 -16.04 -10.28 21.56
C LEU A 157 -15.75 -10.54 23.06
N LYS A 158 -16.80 -10.74 23.87
CA LYS A 158 -16.64 -11.15 25.28
C LYS A 158 -15.90 -12.49 25.39
N GLU A 159 -16.31 -13.51 24.64
CA GLU A 159 -15.70 -14.84 24.62
C GLU A 159 -14.22 -14.80 24.21
N TRP A 160 -13.87 -13.97 23.22
CA TRP A 160 -12.50 -13.75 22.77
C TRP A 160 -11.67 -12.88 23.72
N GLY A 161 -12.27 -12.35 24.80
CA GLY A 161 -11.58 -11.58 25.85
C GLY A 161 -11.49 -10.07 25.63
N TYR A 162 -12.33 -9.50 24.76
CA TYR A 162 -12.45 -8.05 24.61
C TYR A 162 -13.28 -7.43 25.73
N THR A 163 -12.83 -6.26 26.19
CA THR A 163 -13.44 -5.47 27.26
C THR A 163 -14.33 -4.35 26.72
N PHE A 164 -13.88 -3.69 25.64
CA PHE A 164 -14.63 -2.67 24.92
C PHE A 164 -14.46 -2.82 23.41
N ALA A 165 -15.43 -2.33 22.63
CA ALA A 165 -15.26 -2.08 21.21
C ALA A 165 -15.86 -0.72 20.78
N ARG A 166 -15.08 0.07 20.04
CA ARG A 166 -15.29 1.50 19.77
C ARG A 166 -16.09 1.72 18.49
N GLY A 167 -17.34 2.15 18.62
CA GLY A 167 -18.23 2.55 17.53
C GLY A 167 -18.14 4.04 17.20
N GLY A 168 -19.09 4.53 16.41
CA GLY A 168 -19.13 5.92 15.93
C GLY A 168 -20.13 6.78 16.71
N HIS A 169 -21.23 7.13 16.05
CA HIS A 169 -22.39 7.89 16.58
C HIS A 169 -22.20 9.39 16.83
N GLY A 170 -20.98 9.93 16.96
CA GLY A 170 -20.74 11.38 17.06
C GLY A 170 -21.27 12.00 18.35
N ARG A 171 -21.14 11.30 19.48
CA ARG A 171 -21.61 11.73 20.80
C ARG A 171 -20.78 11.13 21.93
N VAL A 172 -20.98 11.63 23.16
CA VAL A 172 -20.39 11.07 24.39
C VAL A 172 -20.90 9.66 24.73
N TYR A 173 -20.03 8.90 25.40
CA TYR A 173 -20.31 7.60 25.99
C TYR A 173 -20.93 7.75 27.39
N ARG A 174 -21.96 6.94 27.68
CA ARG A 174 -22.65 6.85 28.97
C ARG A 174 -22.58 5.40 29.47
N PRO A 175 -21.64 5.03 30.35
CA PRO A 175 -21.35 3.61 30.58
C PRO A 175 -22.48 2.79 31.22
N ALA A 176 -23.44 3.43 31.89
CA ALA A 176 -24.64 2.78 32.42
C ALA A 176 -25.79 2.59 31.39
N VAL A 177 -25.61 3.03 30.13
CA VAL A 177 -26.68 3.05 29.10
C VAL A 177 -26.22 2.55 27.73
N ASP A 178 -24.96 2.83 27.36
CA ASP A 178 -24.38 2.44 26.08
C ASP A 178 -23.56 1.14 26.26
N ASN A 179 -23.74 0.15 25.36
CA ASN A 179 -23.10 -1.17 25.48
C ASN A 179 -21.57 -1.05 25.29
N PRO A 180 -20.74 -1.74 26.10
CA PRO A 180 -19.28 -1.63 26.02
C PRO A 180 -18.71 -2.13 24.68
N TYR A 181 -19.42 -2.96 23.92
CA TYR A 181 -19.01 -3.42 22.59
C TYR A 181 -19.47 -2.47 21.45
N ASP A 182 -20.04 -1.32 21.79
CA ASP A 182 -20.32 -0.23 20.85
C ASP A 182 -20.22 1.13 21.58
N VAL A 183 -19.00 1.49 21.96
CA VAL A 183 -18.67 2.75 22.66
C VAL A 183 -18.75 3.93 21.66
N PRO A 184 -19.60 4.96 21.89
CA PRO A 184 -19.65 6.16 21.07
C PRO A 184 -18.35 6.98 21.08
N SER A 185 -18.04 7.60 19.94
CA SER A 185 -16.94 8.55 19.77
C SER A 185 -17.30 9.71 18.84
N PHE A 186 -16.48 10.77 18.86
CA PHE A 186 -16.47 11.84 17.86
C PHE A 186 -15.25 11.66 16.93
N ALA A 187 -15.45 11.70 15.62
CA ALA A 187 -14.36 11.73 14.65
C ALA A 187 -13.72 13.12 14.58
N VAL A 188 -12.38 13.19 14.55
CA VAL A 188 -11.62 14.45 14.46
C VAL A 188 -11.34 14.87 13.00
N GLY A 189 -11.07 13.90 12.14
CA GLY A 189 -10.79 14.13 10.71
C GLY A 189 -12.03 14.44 9.89
N GLY A 190 -11.89 15.25 8.82
CA GLY A 190 -12.97 15.54 7.88
C GLY A 190 -13.13 17.00 7.45
N ILE A 191 -12.04 17.71 7.12
CA ILE A 191 -12.03 19.13 6.67
C ILE A 191 -12.75 20.13 7.60
N GLY A 192 -13.11 19.77 8.84
CA GLY A 192 -14.16 20.50 9.57
C GLY A 192 -14.16 20.50 11.09
N MET A 193 -13.37 19.67 11.81
CA MET A 193 -13.31 19.82 13.27
C MET A 193 -12.39 20.96 13.68
N THR A 194 -12.98 22.14 13.87
CA THR A 194 -12.30 23.29 14.45
C THR A 194 -11.96 23.07 15.92
N MET A 195 -11.07 23.91 16.46
CA MET A 195 -10.79 23.93 17.90
C MET A 195 -12.05 24.24 18.74
N GLU A 196 -12.99 25.01 18.20
CA GLU A 196 -14.30 25.26 18.83
C GLU A 196 -15.16 24.00 18.88
N GLY A 197 -15.18 23.21 17.80
CA GLY A 197 -15.85 21.90 17.76
C GLY A 197 -15.25 20.91 18.76
N PHE A 198 -13.91 20.87 18.85
CA PHE A 198 -13.19 20.10 19.87
C PHE A 198 -13.59 20.52 21.29
N ILE A 199 -13.54 21.82 21.61
CA ILE A 199 -13.92 22.37 22.92
C ILE A 199 -15.39 22.04 23.25
N SER A 200 -16.29 22.16 22.27
CA SER A 200 -17.71 21.80 22.40
C SER A 200 -17.92 20.30 22.67
N ALA A 201 -17.08 19.43 22.11
CA ALA A 201 -17.07 18.00 22.43
C ALA A 201 -16.51 17.72 23.84
N VAL A 202 -15.28 18.17 24.16
CA VAL A 202 -14.62 17.82 25.43
C VAL A 202 -15.31 18.42 26.65
N ARG A 203 -16.05 19.54 26.53
CA ARG A 203 -16.88 20.08 27.63
C ARG A 203 -18.07 19.19 28.00
N GLN A 204 -18.42 18.18 27.21
CA GLN A 204 -19.48 17.22 27.54
C GLN A 204 -19.02 16.10 28.50
N ALA A 205 -17.73 16.04 28.84
CA ALA A 205 -17.17 15.12 29.84
C ALA A 205 -17.54 15.53 31.28
N THR A 206 -18.83 15.58 31.60
CA THR A 206 -19.35 15.95 32.93
C THR A 206 -20.62 15.19 33.28
N GLY A 207 -20.86 14.94 34.58
CA GLY A 207 -21.99 14.13 35.04
C GLY A 207 -21.81 12.67 34.65
N GLY A 208 -20.61 12.14 34.88
CA GLY A 208 -20.24 10.74 34.59
C GLY A 208 -20.29 10.31 33.13
N ARG A 209 -20.29 11.26 32.19
CA ARG A 209 -20.17 11.01 30.74
C ARG A 209 -18.73 11.11 30.31
N VAL A 210 -18.31 10.23 29.40
CA VAL A 210 -16.95 10.19 28.87
C VAL A 210 -16.95 10.64 27.41
N VAL A 211 -16.02 11.52 27.06
CA VAL A 211 -15.78 11.89 25.65
C VAL A 211 -14.74 10.93 25.10
N VAL A 212 -15.03 10.30 23.96
CA VAL A 212 -14.05 9.52 23.18
C VAL A 212 -13.82 10.25 21.87
N LEU A 213 -12.55 10.54 21.54
CA LEU A 213 -12.16 11.20 20.30
C LEU A 213 -11.37 10.23 19.42
N THR A 214 -11.75 10.16 18.14
CA THR A 214 -11.17 9.27 17.14
C THR A 214 -10.40 10.08 16.10
N PHE A 215 -9.08 10.01 16.20
CA PHE A 215 -8.11 10.49 15.23
C PHE A 215 -7.74 9.35 14.27
N HIS A 216 -7.26 9.66 13.07
CA HIS A 216 -6.50 8.71 12.25
C HIS A 216 -5.01 9.08 12.44
N GLY A 217 -4.25 9.31 11.38
CA GLY A 217 -2.90 9.88 11.49
C GLY A 217 -2.85 11.35 11.92
N VAL A 218 -1.71 11.75 12.48
CA VAL A 218 -1.36 13.14 12.85
C VAL A 218 -0.05 13.60 12.15
N PRO A 219 -0.05 13.84 10.83
CA PRO A 219 -1.16 13.73 9.88
C PRO A 219 -1.34 12.29 9.36
N ASP A 220 -2.47 12.03 8.71
CA ASP A 220 -2.64 10.86 7.86
C ASP A 220 -2.13 11.18 6.46
N MET A 221 -1.30 10.30 5.91
CA MET A 221 -0.64 10.48 4.62
C MET A 221 -1.27 9.64 3.49
N GLU A 222 -2.02 8.58 3.80
CA GLU A 222 -2.82 7.85 2.81
C GLU A 222 -4.25 8.41 2.74
N HIS A 223 -4.79 8.85 3.88
CA HIS A 223 -6.13 9.45 3.98
C HIS A 223 -6.13 10.92 4.46
N PRO A 224 -5.45 11.87 3.76
CA PRO A 224 -5.43 13.29 4.14
C PRO A 224 -6.78 13.94 4.52
N PRO A 225 -7.96 13.58 3.93
CA PRO A 225 -9.24 14.13 4.36
C PRO A 225 -9.60 13.87 5.83
N VAL A 226 -9.11 12.76 6.42
CA VAL A 226 -9.33 12.38 7.84
C VAL A 226 -8.08 12.52 8.71
N GLY A 227 -6.95 12.94 8.13
CA GLY A 227 -5.75 13.31 8.87
C GLY A 227 -5.96 14.54 9.78
N THR A 228 -5.23 14.59 10.89
CA THR A 228 -5.21 15.76 11.79
C THR A 228 -3.89 16.52 11.62
N ASP A 229 -3.97 17.84 11.47
CA ASP A 229 -2.79 18.70 11.42
C ASP A 229 -1.99 18.66 12.76
N PRO A 230 -0.65 18.51 12.74
CA PRO A 230 0.16 18.40 13.96
C PRO A 230 0.06 19.61 14.90
N ASP A 231 0.02 20.83 14.37
CA ASP A 231 -0.06 22.05 15.19
C ASP A 231 -1.45 22.14 15.85
N LEU A 232 -2.52 21.83 15.10
CA LEU A 232 -3.88 21.67 15.64
C LEU A 232 -3.93 20.59 16.73
N PHE A 233 -3.21 19.47 16.58
CA PHE A 233 -3.18 18.40 17.58
C PHE A 233 -2.43 18.82 18.86
N GLU A 234 -1.29 19.51 18.76
CA GLU A 234 -0.62 20.03 19.96
C GLU A 234 -1.44 21.16 20.63
N GLU A 235 -2.18 21.99 19.87
CA GLU A 235 -3.15 22.93 20.43
C GLU A 235 -4.30 22.23 21.18
N MET A 236 -4.86 21.14 20.63
CA MET A 236 -5.87 20.32 21.30
C MET A 236 -5.34 19.74 22.62
N VAL A 237 -4.15 19.15 22.60
CA VAL A 237 -3.50 18.58 23.79
C VAL A 237 -3.17 19.66 24.82
N GLN A 238 -2.69 20.83 24.40
CA GLN A 238 -2.37 21.94 25.31
C GLN A 238 -3.63 22.50 25.99
N TYR A 239 -4.74 22.69 25.28
CA TYR A 239 -6.00 23.12 25.90
C TYR A 239 -6.46 22.15 26.99
N MET A 240 -6.35 20.85 26.72
CA MET A 240 -6.70 19.79 27.68
C MET A 240 -5.80 19.88 28.92
N LYS A 241 -4.49 20.09 28.72
CA LYS A 241 -3.52 20.24 29.80
C LYS A 241 -3.78 21.50 30.63
N ASP A 242 -3.99 22.65 29.99
CA ASP A 242 -4.23 23.94 30.64
C ASP A 242 -5.53 23.97 31.45
N ASN A 243 -6.50 23.14 31.09
CA ASN A 243 -7.80 23.01 31.76
C ASN A 243 -7.91 21.79 32.68
N ASN A 244 -6.80 21.11 32.99
CA ASN A 244 -6.74 19.95 33.91
C ASN A 244 -7.64 18.77 33.49
N TYR A 245 -7.69 18.46 32.20
CA TYR A 245 -8.33 17.23 31.72
C TYR A 245 -7.48 15.99 31.97
N ARG A 246 -8.14 14.84 32.20
CA ARG A 246 -7.49 13.52 32.31
C ARG A 246 -7.77 12.73 31.03
N VAL A 247 -6.72 12.49 30.25
CA VAL A 247 -6.76 11.64 29.04
C VAL A 247 -6.19 10.26 29.35
N ILE A 248 -6.96 9.21 29.07
CA ILE A 248 -6.63 7.79 29.34
C ILE A 248 -6.77 6.93 28.08
N ALA A 249 -6.31 5.67 28.14
CA ALA A 249 -6.60 4.67 27.13
C ALA A 249 -8.00 4.06 27.33
N MET A 250 -8.55 3.45 26.27
CA MET A 250 -9.89 2.81 26.28
C MET A 250 -9.96 1.68 27.31
N ARG A 251 -8.95 0.80 27.39
CA ARG A 251 -8.88 -0.27 28.40
C ARG A 251 -9.04 0.23 29.84
N ASP A 252 -8.55 1.45 30.13
CA ASP A 252 -8.51 2.02 31.48
C ASP A 252 -9.93 2.38 31.99
N LEU A 253 -10.94 2.43 31.10
CA LEU A 253 -12.36 2.54 31.47
C LEU A 253 -12.86 1.34 32.30
N ALA A 254 -12.19 0.18 32.23
CA ALA A 254 -12.51 -0.99 33.06
C ALA A 254 -12.35 -0.73 34.57
N GLU A 255 -11.62 0.34 34.96
CA GLU A 255 -11.59 0.84 36.35
C GLU A 255 -12.97 1.35 36.84
N TYR A 256 -13.82 1.85 35.93
CA TYR A 256 -15.08 2.51 36.24
C TYR A 256 -16.30 1.64 35.91
N VAL A 257 -16.18 0.71 34.96
CA VAL A 257 -17.30 -0.05 34.39
C VAL A 257 -17.26 -1.52 34.81
N ASP A 258 -18.36 -2.02 35.37
CA ASP A 258 -18.62 -3.45 35.53
C ASP A 258 -19.02 -4.07 34.18
N LEU A 259 -18.04 -4.70 33.53
CA LEU A 259 -18.19 -5.29 32.20
C LEU A 259 -19.16 -6.48 32.17
N GLU A 260 -19.31 -7.24 33.27
CA GLU A 260 -20.26 -8.34 33.37
C GLU A 260 -21.72 -7.87 33.39
N LYS A 261 -21.95 -6.67 33.92
CA LYS A 261 -23.26 -6.00 33.87
C LYS A 261 -23.44 -5.23 32.57
N ALA A 262 -22.44 -4.45 32.17
CA ALA A 262 -22.51 -3.58 30.99
C ALA A 262 -22.69 -4.37 29.68
N ALA A 263 -22.09 -5.56 29.56
CA ALA A 263 -22.30 -6.44 28.40
C ALA A 263 -23.77 -6.87 28.17
N LYS A 264 -24.63 -6.72 29.19
CA LYS A 264 -26.07 -7.05 29.15
C LYS A 264 -26.95 -5.85 28.73
N LEU A 265 -26.36 -4.67 28.53
CA LEU A 265 -27.07 -3.49 28.01
C LEU A 265 -27.55 -3.74 26.56
N PRO A 266 -28.69 -3.16 26.14
CA PRO A 266 -29.12 -3.21 24.74
C PRO A 266 -28.10 -2.53 23.82
N PRO A 267 -28.12 -2.82 22.50
CA PRO A 267 -27.21 -2.18 21.54
C PRO A 267 -27.26 -0.65 21.59
N THR A 268 -26.08 -0.04 21.48
CA THR A 268 -25.91 1.42 21.60
C THR A 268 -26.73 2.17 20.55
N GLN A 269 -27.55 3.10 21.02
CA GLN A 269 -28.45 3.85 20.14
C GLN A 269 -27.74 5.01 19.45
N LYS A 270 -27.73 5.02 18.10
CA LYS A 270 -27.09 6.04 17.26
C LYS A 270 -27.69 7.44 17.42
N LYS A 271 -29.01 7.52 17.65
CA LYS A 271 -29.72 8.72 18.10
C LYS A 271 -30.47 8.38 19.38
N LEU A 272 -30.47 9.30 20.34
CA LEU A 272 -31.20 9.14 21.59
C LEU A 272 -32.63 9.66 21.43
N VAL A 273 -33.62 8.88 21.85
CA VAL A 273 -34.96 9.37 22.11
C VAL A 273 -34.89 10.16 23.42
N ASN A 274 -35.24 11.45 23.38
CA ASN A 274 -35.17 12.40 24.51
C ASN A 274 -33.79 12.43 25.21
N PRO A 275 -32.74 13.02 24.58
CA PRO A 275 -31.36 13.02 25.12
C PRO A 275 -31.17 13.79 26.45
N GLY A 276 -32.15 14.60 26.88
CA GLY A 276 -31.99 15.57 27.96
C GLY A 276 -31.14 16.79 27.54
N PRO A 277 -30.96 17.77 28.45
CA PRO A 277 -30.06 18.89 28.21
C PRO A 277 -28.60 18.42 28.18
N VAL A 278 -27.81 18.93 27.23
CA VAL A 278 -26.37 18.66 27.17
C VAL A 278 -25.70 19.46 28.28
N LEU A 279 -25.44 18.83 29.43
CA LEU A 279 -24.64 19.45 30.49
C LEU A 279 -23.23 19.71 29.96
N LEU A 280 -22.68 20.90 30.23
CA LEU A 280 -21.35 21.32 29.79
C LEU A 280 -20.54 21.83 30.96
N ILE A 281 -19.26 21.45 30.99
CA ILE A 281 -18.23 22.00 31.89
C ILE A 281 -18.21 23.52 31.79
N GLN A 282 -18.24 24.18 32.94
CA GLN A 282 -18.12 25.64 33.08
C GLN A 282 -16.75 26.00 33.67
N GLY A 283 -16.28 27.22 33.40
CA GLY A 283 -15.05 27.76 34.02
C GLY A 283 -13.73 27.27 33.40
N ASP A 284 -13.76 26.61 32.24
CA ASP A 284 -12.56 26.43 31.42
C ASP A 284 -11.98 27.79 30.98
N LYS A 285 -10.66 27.88 30.93
CA LYS A 285 -9.94 28.99 30.31
C LYS A 285 -10.33 29.12 28.83
N PRO A 286 -10.51 30.33 28.28
CA PRO A 286 -10.72 30.51 26.85
C PRO A 286 -9.47 30.08 26.08
N TYR A 287 -9.66 29.35 24.98
CA TYR A 287 -8.60 29.15 23.99
C TYR A 287 -8.31 30.47 23.29
N VAL A 288 -7.03 30.82 23.20
CA VAL A 288 -6.55 31.98 22.43
C VAL A 288 -5.86 31.42 21.18
N PRO A 289 -6.35 31.73 19.96
CA PRO A 289 -5.73 31.26 18.73
C PRO A 289 -4.27 31.69 18.64
N LYS A 290 -3.36 30.73 18.50
CA LYS A 290 -1.97 31.03 18.15
C LYS A 290 -1.91 31.39 16.67
N LYS A 291 -1.05 32.35 16.32
CA LYS A 291 -0.79 32.70 14.92
C LYS A 291 -0.01 31.56 14.27
N ARG A 292 -0.71 30.65 13.58
CA ARG A 292 -0.07 29.54 12.85
C ARG A 292 0.77 30.10 11.71
N GLU A 293 2.07 29.82 11.75
CA GLU A 293 2.90 29.94 10.55
C GLU A 293 2.57 28.76 9.66
N HIS A 294 1.77 29.00 8.61
CA HIS A 294 1.34 27.96 7.68
C HIS A 294 2.52 27.35 6.93
N LYS A 295 3.17 26.35 7.54
CA LYS A 295 3.86 25.29 6.81
C LYS A 295 2.80 24.45 6.12
N THR A 296 2.37 24.89 4.94
CA THR A 296 1.74 23.99 3.97
C THR A 296 2.68 22.82 3.77
N TYR A 297 2.29 21.65 4.25
CA TYR A 297 2.96 20.39 3.95
C TYR A 297 2.80 20.17 2.43
N GLU A 298 3.81 20.55 1.65
CA GLU A 298 3.71 20.45 0.19
C GLU A 298 3.65 18.97 -0.21
N PHE A 299 2.48 18.56 -0.68
CA PHE A 299 2.30 17.27 -1.35
C PHE A 299 3.25 17.17 -2.55
N PRO A 300 3.76 15.97 -2.88
CA PRO A 300 4.22 15.68 -4.23
C PRO A 300 3.14 16.13 -5.24
N LYS A 301 3.53 16.89 -6.27
CA LYS A 301 2.61 17.78 -7.01
C LYS A 301 1.53 17.10 -7.87
N GLU A 302 1.40 15.78 -7.84
CA GLU A 302 0.56 15.00 -8.76
C GLU A 302 -0.96 14.98 -8.45
N LEU A 303 -1.44 15.53 -7.32
CA LEU A 303 -2.83 15.35 -6.86
C LEU A 303 -3.63 16.62 -6.52
N THR A 304 -3.26 17.79 -7.09
CA THR A 304 -4.06 19.04 -6.96
C THR A 304 -4.32 19.75 -8.31
N ALA A 305 -4.30 19.01 -9.41
CA ALA A 305 -4.58 19.55 -10.74
C ALA A 305 -5.99 20.14 -10.82
N LYS A 306 -6.09 21.40 -11.25
CA LYS A 306 -7.34 21.98 -11.79
C LYS A 306 -7.65 21.29 -13.12
N TRP A 307 -8.94 21.18 -13.46
CA TRP A 307 -9.33 20.58 -14.74
C TRP A 307 -8.82 21.42 -15.91
N THR A 308 -7.95 20.84 -16.73
CA THR A 308 -7.36 21.42 -17.95
C THR A 308 -8.21 21.14 -19.20
N VAL A 309 -9.24 20.30 -19.05
CA VAL A 309 -10.11 19.81 -20.13
C VAL A 309 -10.98 20.94 -20.66
N LYS A 310 -10.96 21.11 -21.99
CA LYS A 310 -11.47 22.27 -22.72
C LYS A 310 -12.17 21.85 -24.00
N GLU A 311 -12.89 20.74 -23.91
CA GLU A 311 -13.54 20.10 -25.04
C GLU A 311 -15.00 20.53 -25.21
N ILE A 312 -15.43 20.55 -26.47
CA ILE A 312 -16.84 20.47 -26.85
C ILE A 312 -17.20 18.99 -26.94
N TYR A 313 -18.07 18.51 -26.07
CA TYR A 313 -18.36 17.08 -25.96
C TYR A 313 -19.32 16.57 -27.04
N ARG A 314 -20.32 17.40 -27.34
CA ARG A 314 -21.27 17.17 -28.41
C ARG A 314 -21.75 18.51 -28.92
N LEU A 315 -21.91 18.65 -30.24
CA LEU A 315 -22.45 19.85 -30.88
C LEU A 315 -23.46 19.42 -31.95
N GLY A 316 -24.63 20.06 -31.98
CA GLY A 316 -25.71 19.71 -32.90
C GLY A 316 -26.74 20.83 -33.04
N LEU A 317 -27.76 20.58 -33.85
CA LEU A 317 -28.87 21.51 -34.06
C LEU A 317 -30.15 21.02 -33.36
N PRO A 318 -31.09 21.91 -33.01
CA PRO A 318 -32.39 21.50 -32.51
C PRO A 318 -33.09 20.53 -33.48
N ASN A 319 -33.54 19.39 -32.94
CA ASN A 319 -34.28 18.33 -33.61
C ASN A 319 -33.54 17.48 -34.69
N SER A 320 -32.30 17.76 -35.08
CA SER A 320 -31.54 16.84 -35.95
C SER A 320 -30.01 17.04 -35.91
N VAL A 321 -29.30 15.96 -36.27
CA VAL A 321 -27.85 15.84 -36.57
C VAL A 321 -26.88 16.38 -35.50
N TYR A 322 -26.05 15.47 -34.97
CA TYR A 322 -24.83 15.86 -34.26
C TYR A 322 -23.66 15.94 -35.25
N GLY A 323 -22.84 16.97 -35.11
CA GLY A 323 -21.72 17.25 -35.99
C GLY A 323 -20.55 16.30 -35.78
N ALA A 324 -19.78 16.06 -36.84
CA ALA A 324 -18.54 15.30 -36.75
C ALA A 324 -17.46 16.18 -36.11
N ILE A 325 -16.94 15.75 -34.96
CA ILE A 325 -15.85 16.43 -34.24
C ILE A 325 -14.53 15.77 -34.64
N ASN A 326 -13.64 16.52 -35.28
CA ASN A 326 -12.33 16.08 -35.74
C ASN A 326 -11.26 17.02 -35.16
N GLY A 327 -10.75 16.66 -33.99
CA GLY A 327 -9.87 17.51 -33.19
C GLY A 327 -10.54 18.86 -32.90
N SER A 328 -9.92 19.95 -33.37
CA SER A 328 -10.45 21.31 -33.21
C SER A 328 -11.40 21.78 -34.33
N ASN A 329 -11.76 20.91 -35.28
CA ASN A 329 -12.73 21.24 -36.33
C ASN A 329 -14.04 20.47 -36.07
N ILE A 330 -15.18 21.12 -36.27
CA ILE A 330 -16.50 20.50 -36.15
C ILE A 330 -17.30 20.81 -37.40
N THR A 331 -17.82 19.79 -38.08
CA THR A 331 -18.66 19.98 -39.28
C THR A 331 -20.08 19.47 -39.04
N LEU A 332 -21.05 20.37 -39.26
CA LEU A 332 -22.48 20.08 -39.28
C LEU A 332 -22.96 19.95 -40.73
N TYR A 333 -23.26 18.72 -41.16
CA TYR A 333 -23.90 18.48 -42.45
C TYR A 333 -25.41 18.64 -42.33
N VAL A 334 -25.98 19.49 -43.19
CA VAL A 334 -27.40 19.87 -43.16
C VAL A 334 -28.00 19.77 -44.57
N PRO A 335 -29.34 19.65 -44.73
CA PRO A 335 -29.99 19.72 -46.04
C PRO A 335 -29.65 21.01 -46.80
N VAL A 336 -29.57 20.94 -48.14
CA VAL A 336 -29.33 22.11 -49.03
C VAL A 336 -30.33 23.27 -48.86
N SER A 337 -31.51 23.02 -48.28
CA SER A 337 -32.53 24.02 -47.95
C SER A 337 -32.30 24.78 -46.64
N THR A 338 -31.26 24.46 -45.88
CA THR A 338 -31.02 25.03 -44.54
C THR A 338 -30.48 26.46 -44.63
N ASN A 339 -31.11 27.40 -43.92
CA ASN A 339 -30.63 28.78 -43.82
C ASN A 339 -29.37 28.88 -42.93
N VAL A 340 -28.19 28.67 -43.53
CA VAL A 340 -26.90 28.73 -42.82
C VAL A 340 -26.58 30.08 -42.19
N LYS A 341 -27.30 31.16 -42.53
CA LYS A 341 -27.05 32.51 -42.00
C LYS A 341 -27.63 32.76 -40.60
N ALA A 342 -28.48 31.87 -40.11
CA ALA A 342 -29.17 32.02 -38.82
C ALA A 342 -29.25 30.68 -38.08
N VAL A 343 -28.10 30.10 -37.76
CA VAL A 343 -28.00 28.79 -37.11
C VAL A 343 -27.55 28.96 -35.66
N ALA A 344 -28.20 28.24 -34.75
CA ALA A 344 -27.88 28.23 -33.31
C ALA A 344 -27.45 26.84 -32.85
N PRO A 345 -26.16 26.48 -32.93
CA PRO A 345 -25.69 25.19 -32.42
C PRO A 345 -25.77 25.13 -30.89
N THR A 346 -26.42 24.09 -30.39
CA THR A 346 -26.37 23.70 -28.98
C THR A 346 -25.25 22.71 -28.79
N PHE A 347 -24.48 22.89 -27.72
CA PHE A 347 -23.38 22.03 -27.35
C PHE A 347 -23.20 21.87 -25.84
N ASP A 348 -22.65 20.72 -25.47
CA ASP A 348 -22.25 20.33 -24.13
C ASP A 348 -20.73 20.55 -23.96
N LEU A 349 -20.31 20.90 -22.74
CA LEU A 349 -18.93 21.29 -22.41
C LEU A 349 -18.33 20.42 -21.30
N ALA A 350 -17.00 20.39 -21.26
CA ALA A 350 -16.25 19.84 -20.14
C ALA A 350 -16.66 20.44 -18.78
N ARG A 351 -16.67 19.60 -17.74
CA ARG A 351 -17.00 20.03 -16.38
C ARG A 351 -16.14 21.22 -15.93
N PHE A 352 -16.80 22.27 -15.43
CA PHE A 352 -16.23 23.57 -15.06
C PHE A 352 -15.67 24.42 -16.22
N ALA A 353 -15.73 23.97 -17.47
CA ALA A 353 -15.34 24.78 -18.62
C ALA A 353 -16.45 25.76 -19.05
N THR A 354 -16.05 26.81 -19.77
CA THR A 354 -16.96 27.85 -20.32
C THR A 354 -16.68 28.09 -21.80
N ALA A 355 -17.67 28.57 -22.54
CA ALA A 355 -17.57 28.82 -23.99
C ALA A 355 -17.88 30.27 -24.37
N ALA A 356 -17.10 30.81 -25.30
CA ALA A 356 -17.33 32.09 -25.95
C ALA A 356 -17.42 31.91 -27.49
N PRO A 357 -18.56 32.19 -28.14
CA PRO A 357 -19.86 32.52 -27.53
C PRO A 357 -20.53 31.29 -26.88
N ALA A 358 -21.60 31.54 -26.13
CA ALA A 358 -22.31 30.52 -25.36
C ALA A 358 -23.10 29.52 -26.23
N SER A 359 -23.45 28.37 -25.64
CA SER A 359 -24.29 27.33 -26.25
C SER A 359 -25.64 27.91 -26.68
N GLY A 360 -26.10 27.58 -27.90
CA GLY A 360 -27.34 28.11 -28.46
C GLY A 360 -27.25 29.53 -29.06
N THR A 361 -26.07 30.15 -29.14
CA THR A 361 -25.92 31.47 -29.80
C THR A 361 -26.13 31.37 -31.31
N VAL A 362 -27.09 32.14 -31.85
CA VAL A 362 -27.33 32.28 -33.30
C VAL A 362 -26.13 32.94 -33.98
N ARG A 363 -25.62 32.37 -35.08
CA ARG A 363 -24.57 32.94 -35.94
C ARG A 363 -24.82 32.67 -37.42
N ASP A 364 -24.11 33.43 -38.26
CA ASP A 364 -24.00 33.16 -39.70
C ASP A 364 -22.83 32.18 -39.95
N PHE A 365 -23.12 31.04 -40.57
CA PHE A 365 -22.17 29.98 -40.92
C PHE A 365 -21.87 29.89 -42.43
N SER A 366 -22.23 30.92 -43.22
CA SER A 366 -21.71 31.09 -44.60
C SER A 366 -20.18 31.15 -44.64
N THR A 367 -19.54 31.49 -43.51
CA THR A 367 -18.13 31.18 -43.23
C THR A 367 -17.99 30.48 -41.86
N PRO A 368 -17.02 29.57 -41.67
CA PRO A 368 -16.87 28.83 -40.41
C PRO A 368 -16.58 29.72 -39.20
N GLN A 369 -17.25 29.44 -38.08
CA GLN A 369 -17.25 30.27 -36.87
C GLN A 369 -16.37 29.68 -35.77
N THR A 370 -15.57 30.51 -35.12
CA THR A 370 -14.74 30.09 -33.98
C THR A 370 -15.51 30.17 -32.66
N TYR A 371 -15.37 29.12 -31.84
CA TYR A 371 -15.79 29.04 -30.44
C TYR A 371 -14.54 28.82 -29.57
N THR A 372 -14.37 29.60 -28.50
CA THR A 372 -13.25 29.43 -27.56
C THR A 372 -13.77 28.79 -26.28
N ILE A 373 -13.23 27.63 -25.92
CA ILE A 373 -13.50 26.94 -24.66
C ILE A 373 -12.38 27.26 -23.68
N THR A 374 -12.73 27.57 -22.43
CA THR A 374 -11.81 27.90 -21.34
C THR A 374 -12.00 26.89 -20.20
N ALA A 375 -10.95 26.19 -19.82
CA ALA A 375 -10.94 25.19 -18.74
C ALA A 375 -10.82 25.84 -17.34
N GLN A 376 -10.93 25.01 -16.28
CA GLN A 376 -10.88 25.46 -14.89
C GLN A 376 -9.49 25.97 -14.46
N ASP A 377 -8.42 25.50 -15.12
CA ASP A 377 -7.07 26.03 -14.97
C ASP A 377 -6.89 27.42 -15.61
N GLY A 378 -7.82 27.85 -16.46
CA GLY A 378 -7.78 29.08 -17.26
C GLY A 378 -7.20 28.89 -18.66
N SER A 379 -6.78 27.67 -19.04
CA SER A 379 -6.24 27.41 -20.37
C SER A 379 -7.35 27.28 -21.42
N THR A 380 -7.07 27.75 -22.64
CA THR A 380 -8.07 27.83 -23.72
C THR A 380 -7.82 26.84 -24.85
N ARG A 381 -8.88 26.50 -25.58
CA ARG A 381 -8.84 25.81 -26.89
C ARG A 381 -9.88 26.44 -27.82
N GLN A 382 -9.55 26.56 -29.10
CA GLN A 382 -10.46 27.07 -30.13
C GLN A 382 -11.01 25.92 -30.98
N TYR A 383 -12.31 25.96 -31.25
CA TYR A 383 -13.01 25.10 -32.20
C TYR A 383 -13.50 25.89 -33.40
N ARG A 384 -13.21 25.40 -34.59
CA ARG A 384 -13.70 25.94 -35.87
C ARG A 384 -14.93 25.14 -36.29
N VAL A 385 -16.10 25.71 -36.07
CA VAL A 385 -17.40 25.09 -36.38
C VAL A 385 -17.88 25.53 -37.76
N GLN A 386 -18.12 24.58 -38.66
CA GLN A 386 -18.55 24.80 -40.03
C GLN A 386 -19.90 24.13 -40.27
N VAL A 387 -20.83 24.81 -40.96
CA VAL A 387 -22.06 24.19 -41.47
C VAL A 387 -21.88 23.97 -42.97
N VAL A 388 -22.19 22.76 -43.45
CA VAL A 388 -22.08 22.39 -44.88
C VAL A 388 -23.44 21.90 -45.35
N PRO A 389 -24.11 22.64 -46.26
CA PRO A 389 -25.28 22.12 -46.96
C PRO A 389 -24.85 20.97 -47.89
N THR A 390 -25.54 19.83 -47.80
CA THR A 390 -25.28 18.64 -48.63
C THR A 390 -26.57 17.99 -49.13
N ALA A 391 -26.46 17.27 -50.24
CA ALA A 391 -27.51 16.43 -50.81
C ALA A 391 -27.32 14.93 -50.48
N GLU A 392 -26.20 14.54 -49.86
CA GLU A 392 -25.86 13.15 -49.59
C GLU A 392 -26.08 12.74 -48.13
N ALA A 393 -26.51 11.50 -47.93
CA ALA A 393 -26.64 10.87 -46.62
C ALA A 393 -25.31 10.21 -46.22
N MET A 394 -24.70 10.71 -45.14
CA MET A 394 -23.37 10.31 -44.65
C MET A 394 -23.33 10.07 -43.15
N HIS A 395 -24.12 10.80 -42.34
CA HIS A 395 -24.34 10.45 -40.93
C HIS A 395 -25.60 9.60 -40.81
N PHE A 396 -25.46 8.37 -40.33
CA PHE A 396 -26.56 7.47 -40.01
C PHE A 396 -26.68 7.39 -38.49
N THR A 397 -27.87 7.65 -37.96
CA THR A 397 -28.17 7.66 -36.52
C THR A 397 -29.20 6.61 -36.17
N TRP A 398 -28.85 5.72 -35.23
CA TRP A 398 -29.76 4.69 -34.74
C TRP A 398 -30.97 5.35 -34.07
N ALA A 399 -32.16 5.01 -34.55
CA ALA A 399 -33.43 5.64 -34.24
C ALA A 399 -34.32 4.79 -33.32
N SER A 400 -33.91 3.54 -33.06
CA SER A 400 -34.60 2.58 -32.20
C SER A 400 -33.95 2.46 -30.82
N LYS A 401 -34.74 2.04 -29.81
CA LYS A 401 -34.22 1.66 -28.48
C LYS A 401 -33.97 0.16 -28.34
N GLU A 402 -34.28 -0.61 -29.37
CA GLU A 402 -34.23 -2.07 -29.35
C GLU A 402 -33.01 -2.59 -30.13
N ALA A 403 -32.72 -3.89 -29.98
CA ALA A 403 -31.78 -4.61 -30.81
C ALA A 403 -32.32 -4.72 -32.26
N GLY A 404 -31.44 -4.80 -33.25
CA GLY A 404 -31.84 -4.84 -34.66
C GLY A 404 -30.71 -5.13 -35.63
N ASP A 405 -31.05 -5.30 -36.91
CA ASP A 405 -30.07 -5.46 -37.98
C ASP A 405 -29.60 -4.10 -38.49
N PHE A 406 -28.30 -4.00 -38.74
CA PHE A 406 -27.61 -2.89 -39.33
C PHE A 406 -28.13 -2.54 -40.74
N ASP A 407 -28.57 -3.54 -41.49
CA ASP A 407 -29.07 -3.38 -42.86
C ASP A 407 -30.60 -2.99 -42.90
N ASP A 408 -31.29 -2.85 -41.75
CA ASP A 408 -32.71 -2.44 -41.67
C ASP A 408 -32.92 -0.90 -41.69
N VAL A 409 -33.56 -0.42 -42.76
CA VAL A 409 -33.94 0.99 -43.00
C VAL A 409 -34.76 1.61 -41.86
N ALA A 410 -35.60 0.85 -41.17
CA ALA A 410 -36.46 1.37 -40.09
C ALA A 410 -35.65 1.79 -38.85
N GLN A 411 -34.45 1.23 -38.65
CA GLN A 411 -33.60 1.51 -37.49
C GLN A 411 -32.78 2.81 -37.63
N TRP A 412 -32.78 3.46 -38.79
CA TRP A 412 -31.83 4.54 -39.10
C TRP A 412 -32.48 5.87 -39.53
N LYS A 413 -31.88 6.99 -39.10
CA LYS A 413 -32.16 8.35 -39.60
C LYS A 413 -30.88 9.03 -40.11
N THR A 414 -30.98 9.70 -41.25
CA THR A 414 -29.83 10.37 -41.91
C THR A 414 -29.60 11.81 -41.43
N ASN A 415 -28.47 12.42 -41.81
CA ASN A 415 -28.27 13.89 -41.73
C ASN A 415 -29.28 14.72 -42.54
N LEU A 416 -30.05 14.08 -43.44
CA LEU A 416 -31.11 14.73 -44.22
C LEU A 416 -32.49 14.59 -43.55
N GLY A 417 -32.57 13.95 -42.37
CA GLY A 417 -33.82 13.69 -41.65
C GLY A 417 -34.67 12.54 -42.21
N THR A 418 -34.22 11.89 -43.29
CA THR A 418 -34.89 10.75 -43.91
C THR A 418 -34.61 9.44 -43.17
N ALA A 419 -35.53 8.48 -43.25
CA ALA A 419 -35.27 7.10 -42.86
C ALA A 419 -34.52 6.38 -44.00
N SER A 420 -33.32 5.87 -43.73
CA SER A 420 -32.46 5.18 -44.69
C SER A 420 -31.33 4.47 -43.95
N ALA A 421 -31.11 3.19 -44.26
CA ALA A 421 -29.94 2.45 -43.79
C ALA A 421 -28.66 2.95 -44.50
N PRO A 422 -27.47 2.77 -43.91
CA PRO A 422 -26.21 2.96 -44.62
C PRO A 422 -26.11 2.02 -45.83
N VAL A 423 -25.46 2.49 -46.89
CA VAL A 423 -25.32 1.75 -48.16
C VAL A 423 -24.59 0.42 -47.95
N THR A 424 -25.05 -0.64 -48.61
CA THR A 424 -24.47 -1.99 -48.56
C THR A 424 -22.96 -1.97 -48.86
N GLY A 425 -22.13 -2.36 -47.88
CA GLY A 425 -20.66 -2.33 -47.99
C GLY A 425 -20.00 -1.03 -47.54
N GLY A 426 -20.79 0.00 -47.23
CA GLY A 426 -20.32 1.26 -46.65
C GLY A 426 -19.60 2.20 -47.62
N SER A 427 -18.92 3.20 -47.08
CA SER A 427 -18.17 4.21 -47.83
C SER A 427 -17.10 4.84 -46.95
N SER A 428 -16.05 5.38 -47.57
CA SER A 428 -14.98 6.13 -46.90
C SER A 428 -15.47 7.35 -46.11
N ASP A 429 -16.68 7.83 -46.38
CA ASP A 429 -17.27 9.02 -45.74
C ASP A 429 -18.44 8.67 -44.79
N THR A 430 -18.72 7.37 -44.57
CA THR A 430 -19.82 6.91 -43.69
C THR A 430 -19.51 7.14 -42.22
N ILE A 431 -20.50 7.68 -41.49
CA ILE A 431 -20.44 8.00 -40.06
C ILE A 431 -21.64 7.37 -39.35
N LEU A 432 -21.38 6.49 -38.39
CA LEU A 432 -22.38 5.76 -37.61
C LEU A 432 -22.57 6.40 -36.23
N ASN A 433 -23.80 6.48 -35.74
CA ASN A 433 -24.15 7.22 -34.53
C ASN A 433 -25.16 6.46 -33.65
N PHE A 434 -24.75 6.08 -32.44
CA PHE A 434 -25.53 5.28 -31.49
C PHE A 434 -25.75 6.06 -30.18
N TYR A 435 -26.64 7.06 -30.21
CA TYR A 435 -26.83 8.01 -29.10
C TYR A 435 -28.08 7.77 -28.23
N LEU A 436 -28.87 6.74 -28.47
CA LEU A 436 -30.12 6.53 -27.73
C LEU A 436 -29.87 5.86 -26.36
N PRO A 437 -30.54 6.30 -25.29
CA PRO A 437 -30.38 5.73 -23.95
C PRO A 437 -31.18 4.41 -23.84
N ALA A 438 -30.66 3.35 -24.44
CA ALA A 438 -31.08 1.97 -24.25
C ALA A 438 -29.92 1.00 -24.53
N LYS A 439 -29.87 -0.13 -23.80
CA LYS A 439 -28.92 -1.21 -24.09
C LYS A 439 -29.42 -2.01 -25.30
N TYR A 440 -28.65 -2.03 -26.38
CA TYR A 440 -28.98 -2.79 -27.60
C TYR A 440 -27.76 -3.53 -28.18
N GLU A 441 -28.05 -4.66 -28.81
CA GLU A 441 -27.12 -5.42 -29.62
C GLU A 441 -27.51 -5.22 -31.09
N VAL A 442 -26.57 -4.71 -31.87
CA VAL A 442 -26.75 -4.42 -33.30
C VAL A 442 -25.97 -5.47 -34.05
N THR A 443 -26.68 -6.29 -34.82
CA THR A 443 -26.10 -7.33 -35.67
C THR A 443 -26.06 -6.87 -37.11
N ARG A 444 -25.23 -7.49 -37.95
CA ARG A 444 -25.33 -7.37 -39.41
C ARG A 444 -25.34 -8.75 -40.06
N ALA A 445 -26.41 -9.06 -40.80
CA ALA A 445 -26.56 -10.35 -41.47
C ALA A 445 -25.57 -10.55 -42.63
N GLY A 446 -25.19 -9.48 -43.34
CA GLY A 446 -24.26 -9.53 -44.48
C GLY A 446 -22.82 -9.92 -44.12
N THR A 447 -22.19 -10.72 -44.98
CA THR A 447 -20.84 -11.32 -44.76
C THR A 447 -19.66 -10.55 -45.36
N GLY A 448 -19.92 -9.53 -46.19
CA GLY A 448 -18.87 -8.70 -46.77
C GLY A 448 -18.37 -7.60 -45.83
N ASP A 449 -17.19 -7.06 -46.13
CA ASP A 449 -16.64 -5.86 -45.47
C ASP A 449 -17.65 -4.70 -45.46
N PHE A 450 -17.48 -3.79 -44.50
CA PHE A 450 -18.22 -2.54 -44.38
C PHE A 450 -17.26 -1.37 -44.12
N VAL A 451 -17.17 -0.43 -45.05
CA VAL A 451 -16.26 0.72 -44.99
C VAL A 451 -16.89 1.90 -44.25
N LEU A 452 -16.14 2.52 -43.35
CA LEU A 452 -16.56 3.72 -42.61
C LEU A 452 -15.40 4.66 -42.26
N ASN A 453 -15.71 5.92 -41.96
CA ASN A 453 -14.80 6.85 -41.30
C ASN A 453 -15.01 6.83 -39.78
N GLN A 454 -16.25 6.88 -39.29
CA GLN A 454 -16.49 7.10 -37.85
C GLN A 454 -17.57 6.22 -37.24
N LEU A 455 -17.38 5.86 -35.99
CA LEU A 455 -18.34 5.16 -35.12
C LEU A 455 -18.47 5.92 -33.79
N ASN A 456 -19.57 6.64 -33.61
CA ASN A 456 -19.85 7.44 -32.43
C ASN A 456 -20.93 6.78 -31.57
N PHE A 457 -20.77 6.80 -30.24
CA PHE A 457 -21.76 6.26 -29.29
C PHE A 457 -21.96 7.15 -28.06
N GLY A 458 -23.15 7.03 -27.46
CA GLY A 458 -23.62 7.86 -26.35
C GLY A 458 -23.94 7.08 -25.07
N SER A 459 -25.00 7.47 -24.38
CA SER A 459 -25.28 7.12 -22.98
C SER A 459 -25.88 5.71 -22.75
N SER A 460 -25.44 4.68 -23.48
CA SER A 460 -25.84 3.29 -23.24
C SER A 460 -24.94 2.25 -23.90
N THR A 461 -25.01 1.02 -23.39
CA THR A 461 -24.21 -0.11 -23.88
C THR A 461 -24.65 -0.56 -25.27
N LEU A 462 -23.75 -0.32 -26.22
CA LEU A 462 -23.76 -0.89 -27.57
C LEU A 462 -22.92 -2.17 -27.59
N THR A 463 -23.49 -3.25 -28.12
CA THR A 463 -22.73 -4.37 -28.70
C THR A 463 -22.88 -4.32 -30.21
N LEU A 464 -21.79 -4.25 -30.97
CA LEU A 464 -21.79 -4.29 -32.43
C LEU A 464 -21.17 -5.61 -32.93
N ASP A 465 -21.97 -6.42 -33.63
CA ASP A 465 -21.62 -7.75 -34.13
C ASP A 465 -21.87 -7.82 -35.66
N SER A 466 -20.95 -8.38 -36.44
CA SER A 466 -21.09 -8.46 -37.90
C SER A 466 -20.37 -9.68 -38.47
N LYS A 467 -21.00 -10.32 -39.47
CA LYS A 467 -20.42 -11.50 -40.16
C LYS A 467 -19.33 -11.15 -41.18
N GLY A 468 -18.73 -9.96 -41.05
CA GLY A 468 -17.70 -9.39 -41.93
C GLY A 468 -16.99 -8.22 -41.23
N THR A 469 -15.96 -7.64 -41.88
CA THR A 469 -15.02 -6.68 -41.27
C THR A 469 -15.53 -5.23 -41.28
N LEU A 470 -15.31 -4.47 -40.22
CA LEU A 470 -15.38 -3.01 -40.21
C LEU A 470 -14.05 -2.43 -40.72
N VAL A 471 -14.09 -1.77 -41.87
CA VAL A 471 -12.91 -1.21 -42.55
C VAL A 471 -12.85 0.28 -42.29
N PHE A 472 -12.03 0.69 -41.32
CA PHE A 472 -11.81 2.08 -40.98
C PHE A 472 -10.80 2.69 -41.95
N THR A 473 -11.23 3.74 -42.67
CA THR A 473 -10.40 4.38 -43.70
C THR A 473 -10.53 5.90 -43.67
N LYS A 474 -9.61 6.58 -44.35
CA LYS A 474 -9.57 8.04 -44.47
C LYS A 474 -10.73 8.51 -45.37
N SER A 475 -11.42 9.57 -44.94
CA SER A 475 -12.45 10.22 -45.75
C SER A 475 -11.90 10.69 -47.10
N LYS A 476 -12.61 10.37 -48.19
CA LYS A 476 -12.28 10.85 -49.53
C LYS A 476 -12.73 12.29 -49.72
N SER A 477 -13.92 12.64 -49.23
CA SER A 477 -14.51 13.97 -49.40
C SER A 477 -13.86 15.03 -48.51
N TYR A 478 -13.36 14.65 -47.32
CA TYR A 478 -12.91 15.59 -46.28
C TYR A 478 -11.49 15.33 -45.75
N GLY A 479 -10.86 14.20 -46.12
CA GLY A 479 -9.50 13.88 -45.70
C GLY A 479 -9.34 13.57 -44.21
N SER A 480 -10.42 13.44 -43.43
CA SER A 480 -10.37 13.06 -42.02
C SER A 480 -9.86 11.64 -41.82
N LEU A 481 -8.98 11.45 -40.85
CA LEU A 481 -8.64 10.12 -40.33
C LEU A 481 -9.86 9.49 -39.64
N PRO A 482 -9.95 8.15 -39.62
CA PRO A 482 -11.06 7.46 -38.98
C PRO A 482 -11.05 7.54 -37.45
N TYR A 483 -12.23 7.42 -36.83
CA TYR A 483 -12.46 7.76 -35.43
C TYR A 483 -13.52 6.89 -34.73
N ILE A 484 -13.28 6.55 -33.46
CA ILE A 484 -14.28 5.97 -32.54
C ILE A 484 -14.45 6.92 -31.37
N ASN A 485 -15.70 7.26 -31.03
CA ASN A 485 -16.02 8.30 -30.03
C ASN A 485 -17.00 7.80 -28.96
N SER A 486 -16.59 7.83 -27.69
CA SER A 486 -17.48 7.63 -26.53
C SER A 486 -17.89 8.95 -25.89
N GLN A 487 -19.11 9.41 -26.14
CA GLN A 487 -19.57 10.72 -25.64
C GLN A 487 -20.19 10.67 -24.23
N ASN A 488 -20.21 9.54 -23.53
CA ASN A 488 -20.88 9.38 -22.23
C ASN A 488 -20.37 8.14 -21.45
N ARG A 489 -20.79 8.02 -20.17
CA ARG A 489 -20.52 6.87 -19.28
C ARG A 489 -21.23 5.57 -19.73
N ALA A 490 -20.72 4.91 -20.76
CA ALA A 490 -21.25 3.62 -21.22
C ALA A 490 -20.14 2.67 -21.67
N ASN A 491 -20.24 1.40 -21.23
CA ASN A 491 -19.38 0.34 -21.72
C ASN A 491 -19.85 -0.10 -23.11
N VAL A 492 -18.93 -0.16 -24.08
CA VAL A 492 -19.22 -0.49 -25.48
C VAL A 492 -18.31 -1.61 -25.98
N THR A 493 -18.88 -2.55 -26.73
CA THR A 493 -18.19 -3.73 -27.24
C THR A 493 -18.33 -3.83 -28.75
N VAL A 494 -17.21 -3.75 -29.48
CA VAL A 494 -17.17 -4.01 -30.93
C VAL A 494 -16.63 -5.43 -31.14
N LYS A 495 -17.54 -6.39 -31.31
CA LYS A 495 -17.22 -7.80 -31.59
C LYS A 495 -16.71 -8.01 -33.02
N ALA A 496 -17.19 -7.18 -33.94
CA ALA A 496 -16.80 -7.19 -35.35
C ALA A 496 -15.27 -7.17 -35.52
N ALA A 497 -14.76 -7.89 -36.52
CA ALA A 497 -13.37 -7.75 -36.93
C ALA A 497 -13.13 -6.33 -37.49
N ILE A 498 -11.92 -5.81 -37.31
CA ILE A 498 -11.53 -4.45 -37.68
C ILE A 498 -10.34 -4.50 -38.65
N ARG A 499 -10.38 -3.69 -39.71
CA ARG A 499 -9.22 -3.39 -40.55
C ARG A 499 -8.91 -1.91 -40.55
N LEU A 500 -7.65 -1.59 -40.28
CA LEU A 500 -7.08 -0.25 -40.24
C LEU A 500 -6.44 0.06 -41.60
N ASP A 501 -7.24 0.59 -42.53
CA ASP A 501 -6.74 1.08 -43.83
C ASP A 501 -6.22 2.54 -43.70
N ALA A 502 -6.42 3.17 -42.55
CA ALA A 502 -5.79 4.40 -42.08
C ALA A 502 -5.74 4.42 -40.54
N ASP A 503 -4.98 5.36 -39.95
CA ASP A 503 -4.83 5.48 -38.50
C ASP A 503 -6.15 5.76 -37.79
N LEU A 504 -6.55 4.87 -36.88
CA LEU A 504 -7.82 4.92 -36.16
C LEU A 504 -7.60 5.51 -34.76
N THR A 505 -8.22 6.65 -34.49
CA THR A 505 -8.22 7.25 -33.15
C THR A 505 -9.46 6.83 -32.36
N ILE A 506 -9.27 6.33 -31.15
CA ILE A 506 -10.30 6.01 -30.16
C ILE A 506 -10.23 7.03 -29.04
N ASP A 507 -11.32 7.76 -28.83
CA ASP A 507 -11.41 8.88 -27.90
C ASP A 507 -12.72 8.81 -27.10
N GLY A 508 -12.79 9.49 -25.96
CA GLY A 508 -13.97 9.41 -25.11
C GLY A 508 -13.94 10.28 -23.86
N LEU A 509 -15.14 10.70 -23.45
CA LEU A 509 -15.36 11.91 -22.68
C LEU A 509 -16.01 11.60 -21.32
N GLU A 510 -15.31 12.02 -20.27
CA GLU A 510 -15.62 11.86 -18.83
C GLU A 510 -15.62 10.44 -18.22
N LEU A 511 -14.68 10.30 -17.27
CA LEU A 511 -14.68 9.39 -16.12
C LEU A 511 -14.25 7.92 -16.32
N ASP A 512 -13.48 7.50 -15.33
CA ASP A 512 -12.59 6.34 -15.23
C ASP A 512 -13.31 4.98 -15.34
N ASP A 513 -14.64 4.98 -15.11
CA ASP A 513 -15.49 3.78 -15.20
C ASP A 513 -15.81 3.35 -16.64
N THR A 514 -15.60 4.22 -17.64
CA THR A 514 -16.00 3.99 -19.03
C THR A 514 -15.04 3.05 -19.75
N ARG A 515 -15.53 1.94 -20.32
CA ARG A 515 -14.71 0.88 -20.92
C ARG A 515 -15.10 0.57 -22.36
N VAL A 516 -14.15 0.65 -23.28
CA VAL A 516 -14.29 0.23 -24.68
C VAL A 516 -13.63 -1.13 -24.86
N PHE A 517 -14.36 -2.12 -25.39
CA PHE A 517 -13.90 -3.48 -25.62
C PHE A 517 -13.81 -3.79 -27.12
N LEU A 518 -12.63 -4.22 -27.57
CA LEU A 518 -12.37 -4.71 -28.93
C LEU A 518 -11.96 -6.21 -28.90
N PRO A 519 -12.91 -7.15 -28.73
CA PRO A 519 -12.66 -8.58 -28.82
C PRO A 519 -12.58 -9.14 -30.25
N GLY A 520 -12.94 -8.35 -31.27
CA GLY A 520 -12.73 -8.70 -32.68
C GLY A 520 -11.25 -8.65 -33.09
N VAL A 521 -10.88 -9.36 -34.17
CA VAL A 521 -9.52 -9.33 -34.73
C VAL A 521 -9.24 -7.97 -35.36
N ILE A 522 -8.13 -7.33 -35.00
CA ILE A 522 -7.65 -6.06 -35.57
C ILE A 522 -6.49 -6.32 -36.54
N SER A 523 -6.59 -5.80 -37.75
CA SER A 523 -5.68 -6.02 -38.88
C SER A 523 -5.42 -4.73 -39.66
N GLY A 524 -4.52 -4.73 -40.65
CA GLY A 524 -4.25 -3.58 -41.53
C GLY A 524 -2.91 -2.89 -41.30
N THR A 525 -2.73 -1.72 -41.90
CA THR A 525 -1.47 -0.94 -41.89
C THR A 525 -1.53 0.35 -41.08
N GLY A 526 -2.73 0.85 -40.77
CA GLY A 526 -2.91 2.01 -39.89
C GLY A 526 -2.55 1.72 -38.43
N ALA A 527 -2.23 2.77 -37.69
CA ALA A 527 -2.02 2.74 -36.24
C ALA A 527 -3.34 2.75 -35.46
N LEU A 528 -3.30 2.22 -34.24
CA LEU A 528 -4.38 2.33 -33.25
C LEU A 528 -4.00 3.41 -32.22
N ILE A 529 -4.68 4.55 -32.27
CA ILE A 529 -4.39 5.71 -31.41
C ILE A 529 -5.45 5.79 -30.30
N LYS A 530 -5.04 6.00 -29.06
CA LYS A 530 -5.90 6.03 -27.87
C LYS A 530 -5.76 7.38 -27.15
N ASN A 531 -6.88 8.08 -27.05
CA ASN A 531 -7.06 9.38 -26.39
C ASN A 531 -8.14 9.28 -25.29
N GLY A 532 -8.29 10.33 -24.49
CA GLY A 532 -9.31 10.47 -23.44
C GLY A 532 -9.06 9.57 -22.21
N PRO A 533 -9.56 9.91 -21.02
CA PRO A 533 -9.19 9.22 -19.77
C PRO A 533 -9.71 7.77 -19.65
N HIS A 534 -10.66 7.38 -20.52
CA HIS A 534 -11.33 6.08 -20.48
C HIS A 534 -10.38 4.88 -20.74
N SER A 535 -10.80 3.66 -20.38
CA SER A 535 -10.00 2.44 -20.58
C SER A 535 -10.39 1.67 -21.85
N LEU A 536 -9.39 1.32 -22.65
CA LEU A 536 -9.52 0.47 -23.84
C LEU A 536 -9.02 -0.95 -23.56
N TYR A 537 -9.81 -1.96 -23.95
CA TYR A 537 -9.54 -3.39 -23.77
C TYR A 537 -9.44 -4.09 -25.13
N VAL A 538 -8.22 -4.40 -25.57
CA VAL A 538 -7.94 -5.09 -26.83
C VAL A 538 -7.70 -6.57 -26.56
N THR A 539 -8.79 -7.34 -26.47
CA THR A 539 -8.77 -8.70 -25.90
C THR A 539 -8.60 -9.82 -26.93
N ASN A 540 -8.52 -9.52 -28.22
CA ASN A 540 -8.27 -10.52 -29.24
C ASN A 540 -6.78 -10.91 -29.31
N ALA A 541 -6.50 -12.22 -29.31
CA ALA A 541 -5.15 -12.77 -29.22
C ALA A 541 -4.44 -12.99 -30.57
N THR A 542 -5.05 -12.61 -31.69
CA THR A 542 -4.52 -12.82 -33.05
C THR A 542 -4.53 -11.54 -33.89
N ASN A 543 -4.28 -10.39 -33.25
CA ASN A 543 -4.19 -9.10 -33.94
C ASN A 543 -2.90 -9.01 -34.77
N THR A 544 -2.99 -8.40 -35.96
CA THR A 544 -1.90 -8.38 -36.95
C THR A 544 -1.50 -6.99 -37.41
N TYR A 545 -2.25 -5.94 -37.05
CA TYR A 545 -2.03 -4.57 -37.54
C TYR A 545 -0.60 -4.06 -37.30
N SER A 546 -0.04 -3.39 -38.31
CA SER A 546 1.40 -3.08 -38.38
C SER A 546 1.76 -1.60 -38.16
N GLY A 547 0.80 -0.68 -38.21
CA GLY A 547 1.04 0.75 -37.91
C GLY A 547 1.38 1.02 -36.45
N GLY A 548 1.09 0.08 -35.54
CA GLY A 548 1.41 0.15 -34.12
C GLY A 548 0.30 0.74 -33.25
N THR A 549 0.60 0.95 -31.97
CA THR A 549 -0.34 1.48 -30.97
C THR A 549 0.24 2.75 -30.34
N ILE A 550 -0.55 3.83 -30.26
CA ILE A 550 -0.15 5.10 -29.62
C ILE A 550 -1.14 5.39 -28.48
N VAL A 551 -0.66 5.46 -27.24
CA VAL A 551 -1.47 5.84 -26.07
C VAL A 551 -1.12 7.25 -25.65
N ASN A 552 -2.03 8.18 -25.90
CA ASN A 552 -1.90 9.58 -25.51
C ASN A 552 -2.45 9.84 -24.10
N ASP A 553 -3.60 9.24 -23.77
CA ASP A 553 -4.37 9.46 -22.54
C ASP A 553 -5.23 8.22 -22.22
N GLY A 554 -5.57 8.04 -20.94
CA GLY A 554 -6.25 6.86 -20.39
C GLY A 554 -5.41 5.58 -20.49
N SER A 555 -6.05 4.41 -20.37
CA SER A 555 -5.34 3.12 -20.37
C SER A 555 -5.63 2.24 -21.57
N VAL A 556 -4.64 1.42 -21.98
CA VAL A 556 -4.81 0.25 -22.85
C VAL A 556 -4.44 -1.02 -22.11
N SER A 557 -5.39 -1.94 -21.98
CA SER A 557 -5.20 -3.31 -21.47
C SER A 557 -5.45 -4.30 -22.60
N PHE A 558 -4.67 -5.38 -22.67
CA PHE A 558 -4.66 -6.26 -23.85
C PHE A 558 -4.35 -7.73 -23.51
N SER A 559 -4.74 -8.65 -24.39
CA SER A 559 -4.37 -10.07 -24.32
C SER A 559 -3.05 -10.35 -25.06
N SER A 560 -2.55 -11.59 -25.02
CA SER A 560 -1.36 -12.01 -25.77
C SER A 560 -1.43 -11.60 -27.24
N GLN A 561 -0.45 -10.83 -27.74
CA GLN A 561 -0.42 -10.26 -29.11
C GLN A 561 -1.53 -9.24 -29.45
N GLY A 562 -2.30 -8.74 -28.47
CA GLY A 562 -3.38 -7.78 -28.70
C GLY A 562 -2.94 -6.44 -29.31
N LEU A 563 -1.67 -6.03 -29.12
CA LEU A 563 -1.11 -4.78 -29.66
C LEU A 563 -0.63 -4.88 -31.14
N GLY A 564 -0.93 -5.99 -31.82
CA GLY A 564 -0.54 -6.19 -33.22
C GLY A 564 0.98 -6.38 -33.38
N THR A 565 1.49 -6.08 -34.57
CA THR A 565 2.91 -6.28 -34.95
C THR A 565 3.73 -5.00 -34.94
N GLY A 566 3.09 -3.82 -34.96
CA GLY A 566 3.77 -2.52 -34.99
C GLY A 566 4.37 -2.09 -33.65
N PRO A 567 5.05 -0.93 -33.61
CA PRO A 567 5.61 -0.35 -32.40
C PRO A 567 4.52 0.13 -31.42
N VAL A 568 4.89 0.36 -30.16
CA VAL A 568 4.02 0.95 -29.14
C VAL A 568 4.65 2.27 -28.66
N ALA A 569 3.84 3.33 -28.63
CA ALA A 569 4.20 4.60 -28.01
C ALA A 569 3.27 4.86 -26.82
N VAL A 570 3.82 5.28 -25.68
CA VAL A 570 3.05 5.66 -24.47
C VAL A 570 3.50 7.04 -24.03
N ASN A 571 2.61 8.02 -24.17
CA ASN A 571 2.85 9.43 -23.86
C ASN A 571 2.39 9.77 -22.43
N HIS A 572 2.66 10.99 -21.96
CA HIS A 572 2.65 11.34 -20.54
C HIS A 572 1.41 10.93 -19.75
N ASP A 573 0.22 11.20 -20.28
CA ASP A 573 -1.06 10.90 -19.63
C ASP A 573 -1.57 9.47 -19.95
N GLY A 574 -0.91 8.78 -20.88
CA GLY A 574 -1.25 7.43 -21.33
C GLY A 574 -0.67 6.32 -20.44
N ALA A 575 -1.42 5.21 -20.33
CA ALA A 575 -1.04 4.03 -19.57
C ALA A 575 -1.18 2.72 -20.37
N VAL A 576 -0.26 1.78 -20.17
CA VAL A 576 -0.32 0.42 -20.75
C VAL A 576 -0.32 -0.68 -19.67
N GLY A 577 -1.31 -1.55 -19.71
CA GLY A 577 -1.55 -2.65 -18.77
C GLY A 577 -1.16 -4.01 -19.36
N ILE A 578 -0.12 -4.63 -18.81
CA ILE A 578 0.55 -5.84 -19.34
C ILE A 578 0.12 -7.08 -18.54
N GLY A 579 -0.19 -8.17 -19.24
CA GLY A 579 -0.43 -9.50 -18.66
C GLY A 579 0.77 -10.45 -18.78
N GLY A 580 0.61 -11.69 -18.28
CA GLY A 580 1.67 -12.69 -18.17
C GLY A 580 2.17 -13.36 -19.46
N VAL A 581 2.01 -12.73 -20.63
CA VAL A 581 2.56 -13.22 -21.90
C VAL A 581 3.54 -12.19 -22.47
N PRO A 582 4.75 -12.60 -22.92
CA PRO A 582 5.77 -11.67 -23.42
C PRO A 582 5.30 -10.74 -24.54
N VAL A 583 5.43 -9.43 -24.33
CA VAL A 583 5.19 -8.39 -25.34
C VAL A 583 6.45 -8.22 -26.20
N MET A 584 6.35 -8.42 -27.51
CA MET A 584 7.51 -8.37 -28.43
C MET A 584 7.68 -7.02 -29.13
N ASN A 585 6.67 -6.16 -29.10
CA ASN A 585 6.62 -4.87 -29.78
C ASN A 585 7.73 -3.92 -29.27
N ALA A 586 8.33 -3.12 -30.15
CA ALA A 586 9.25 -2.07 -29.72
C ALA A 586 8.49 -0.95 -29.00
N LEU A 587 8.97 -0.50 -27.84
CA LEU A 587 8.32 0.48 -26.98
C LEU A 587 9.08 1.80 -26.96
N THR A 588 8.36 2.91 -27.15
CA THR A 588 8.82 4.27 -26.84
C THR A 588 7.95 4.87 -25.75
N ALA A 589 8.53 5.16 -24.59
CA ALA A 589 7.82 5.75 -23.46
C ALA A 589 8.20 7.22 -23.28
N ASN A 590 7.33 8.10 -23.75
CA ASN A 590 7.44 9.57 -23.67
C ASN A 590 6.91 10.09 -22.32
N GLY A 591 7.31 9.44 -21.22
CA GLY A 591 6.95 9.82 -19.85
C GLY A 591 5.58 9.34 -19.36
N GLY A 592 4.99 8.34 -20.03
CA GLY A 592 3.72 7.71 -19.63
C GLY A 592 3.85 6.65 -18.53
N ARG A 593 2.78 5.85 -18.35
CA ARG A 593 2.69 4.81 -17.30
C ARG A 593 2.71 3.39 -17.88
N ILE A 594 3.41 2.48 -17.21
CA ILE A 594 3.48 1.05 -17.54
C ILE A 594 3.12 0.26 -16.27
N SER A 595 2.15 -0.66 -16.36
CA SER A 595 1.65 -1.41 -15.20
C SER A 595 1.43 -2.90 -15.51
N SER A 596 1.59 -3.76 -14.51
CA SER A 596 1.14 -5.16 -14.55
C SER A 596 0.29 -5.51 -13.33
N GLY A 597 -0.94 -5.99 -13.57
CA GLY A 597 -1.87 -6.46 -12.54
C GLY A 597 -1.54 -7.84 -11.94
N GLY A 598 -0.38 -8.40 -12.31
CA GLY A 598 0.17 -9.65 -11.78
C GLY A 598 1.65 -9.71 -12.14
N THR A 599 2.10 -10.85 -12.65
CA THR A 599 3.38 -10.96 -13.36
C THR A 599 3.19 -10.64 -14.84
N GLY A 600 3.98 -9.71 -15.38
CA GLY A 600 3.94 -9.26 -16.78
C GLY A 600 5.34 -9.03 -17.34
N ARG A 601 5.51 -9.10 -18.66
CA ARG A 601 6.84 -9.10 -19.29
C ARG A 601 6.90 -8.38 -20.64
N TRP A 602 7.79 -7.40 -20.77
CA TRP A 602 8.17 -6.79 -22.04
C TRP A 602 9.51 -7.39 -22.53
N SER A 603 9.53 -7.91 -23.76
CA SER A 603 10.71 -8.51 -24.39
C SER A 603 11.09 -7.86 -25.74
N GLY A 604 10.31 -6.89 -26.22
CA GLY A 604 10.74 -6.00 -27.30
C GLY A 604 11.75 -4.94 -26.84
N PRO A 605 12.44 -4.23 -27.76
CA PRO A 605 13.29 -3.09 -27.44
C PRO A 605 12.51 -2.00 -26.68
N VAL A 606 13.15 -1.33 -25.72
CA VAL A 606 12.51 -0.26 -24.93
C VAL A 606 13.36 1.00 -24.93
N THR A 607 12.76 2.12 -25.32
CA THR A 607 13.35 3.45 -25.31
C THR A 607 12.54 4.37 -24.40
N LEU A 608 13.20 4.97 -23.40
CA LEU A 608 12.61 6.02 -22.57
C LEU A 608 13.02 7.38 -23.15
N THR A 609 12.05 8.25 -23.38
CA THR A 609 12.25 9.62 -23.88
C THR A 609 11.76 10.66 -22.87
N GLY A 610 10.83 10.29 -21.99
CA GLY A 610 10.48 11.02 -20.77
C GLY A 610 10.67 10.17 -19.51
N THR A 611 10.43 10.75 -18.32
CA THR A 611 10.44 9.99 -17.07
C THR A 611 9.17 9.13 -16.97
N THR A 612 9.34 7.83 -17.22
CA THR A 612 8.26 6.84 -17.35
C THR A 612 7.96 6.22 -15.99
N MET A 613 6.69 6.13 -15.64
CA MET A 613 6.26 5.53 -14.37
C MET A 613 6.01 4.03 -14.57
N VAL A 614 6.57 3.19 -13.71
CA VAL A 614 6.43 1.73 -13.78
C VAL A 614 5.84 1.19 -12.47
N SER A 615 4.97 0.19 -12.56
CA SER A 615 4.35 -0.45 -11.38
C SER A 615 3.99 -1.91 -11.66
N ALA A 616 3.91 -2.72 -10.60
CA ALA A 616 3.49 -4.12 -10.69
C ALA A 616 2.79 -4.57 -9.40
N TYR A 617 1.79 -5.43 -9.52
CA TYR A 617 1.14 -6.09 -8.39
C TYR A 617 1.95 -7.30 -7.90
N GLU A 618 2.54 -8.09 -8.82
CA GLU A 618 3.55 -9.11 -8.50
C GLU A 618 4.91 -8.73 -9.08
N SER A 619 5.01 -8.68 -10.42
CA SER A 619 6.25 -8.26 -11.10
C SER A 619 6.04 -7.75 -12.53
N LEU A 620 6.96 -6.90 -12.97
CA LEU A 620 7.08 -6.44 -14.35
C LEU A 620 8.52 -6.63 -14.81
N GLU A 621 8.72 -7.50 -15.80
CA GLU A 621 10.03 -7.85 -16.33
C GLU A 621 10.31 -7.12 -17.65
N PHE A 622 11.42 -6.37 -17.70
CA PHE A 622 12.00 -5.84 -18.93
C PHE A 622 13.14 -6.77 -19.37
N ASP A 623 12.80 -7.85 -20.07
CA ASP A 623 13.74 -8.87 -20.57
C ASP A 623 13.68 -9.00 -22.09
N ASN A 624 14.34 -8.05 -22.74
CA ASN A 624 14.62 -8.05 -24.18
C ASN A 624 15.98 -8.68 -24.55
N LYS A 625 16.45 -9.58 -23.66
CA LYS A 625 17.58 -10.52 -23.78
C LYS A 625 18.99 -9.95 -24.00
N GLU A 626 19.18 -8.85 -24.72
CA GLU A 626 20.49 -8.20 -24.88
C GLU A 626 20.43 -6.66 -24.79
N GLY A 627 19.40 -6.01 -25.34
CA GLY A 627 19.39 -4.55 -25.53
C GLY A 627 19.27 -3.70 -24.26
N GLY A 628 18.58 -4.21 -23.23
CA GLY A 628 18.15 -3.43 -22.06
C GLY A 628 17.21 -2.27 -22.41
N ILE A 629 16.97 -1.39 -21.45
CA ILE A 629 16.24 -0.12 -21.63
C ILE A 629 17.23 1.00 -22.02
N SER A 630 16.93 1.79 -23.05
CA SER A 630 17.78 2.88 -23.58
C SER A 630 17.09 4.26 -23.60
N GLY A 631 17.78 5.30 -24.06
CA GLY A 631 17.21 6.63 -24.35
C GLY A 631 17.43 7.71 -23.26
N PRO A 632 17.08 8.98 -23.53
CA PRO A 632 17.33 10.09 -22.60
C PRO A 632 16.40 10.13 -21.38
N GLY A 633 15.27 9.41 -21.41
CA GLY A 633 14.27 9.37 -20.35
C GLY A 633 14.71 8.59 -19.11
N GLY A 634 13.90 8.67 -18.05
CA GLY A 634 14.12 8.02 -16.75
C GLY A 634 13.01 7.04 -16.37
N LEU A 635 13.19 6.30 -15.29
CA LEU A 635 12.27 5.28 -14.79
C LEU A 635 11.91 5.59 -13.32
N THR A 636 10.63 5.76 -13.02
CA THR A 636 10.11 5.94 -11.66
C THR A 636 9.24 4.75 -11.28
N GLN A 637 9.77 3.88 -10.44
CA GLN A 637 9.02 2.78 -9.86
C GLN A 637 8.08 3.28 -8.75
N THR A 638 6.80 3.04 -8.96
CA THR A 638 5.69 3.38 -8.08
C THR A 638 4.94 2.12 -7.66
N GLY A 639 4.18 2.19 -6.57
CA GLY A 639 3.26 1.13 -6.20
C GLY A 639 2.07 1.02 -7.16
N HIS A 640 1.59 -0.19 -7.37
CA HIS A 640 0.41 -0.52 -8.18
C HIS A 640 -0.87 -0.31 -7.35
N ARG A 641 -1.75 0.59 -7.77
CA ARG A 641 -3.05 0.82 -7.10
C ARG A 641 -3.94 -0.42 -7.19
N VAL A 642 -4.71 -0.68 -6.14
CA VAL A 642 -5.72 -1.74 -6.06
C VAL A 642 -6.93 -1.25 -5.26
N ASP A 643 -8.07 -1.93 -5.34
CA ASP A 643 -9.34 -1.51 -4.72
C ASP A 643 -9.27 -1.33 -3.19
N HIS A 644 -8.20 -1.80 -2.54
CA HIS A 644 -7.97 -1.78 -1.09
C HIS A 644 -6.60 -1.17 -0.72
N GLY A 645 -6.08 -0.22 -1.51
CA GLY A 645 -4.85 0.53 -1.23
C GLY A 645 -3.87 0.53 -2.40
N THR A 646 -2.58 0.38 -2.11
CA THR A 646 -1.53 0.21 -3.13
C THR A 646 -0.67 -1.01 -2.77
N ARG A 647 -0.09 -1.64 -3.80
CA ARG A 647 0.72 -2.86 -3.72
C ARG A 647 2.06 -2.67 -4.45
N SER A 648 3.18 -2.96 -3.82
CA SER A 648 4.51 -2.75 -4.40
C SER A 648 5.18 -4.07 -4.81
N GLY A 649 4.95 -4.49 -6.05
CA GLY A 649 5.62 -5.63 -6.67
C GLY A 649 7.09 -5.36 -7.05
N THR A 650 7.63 -6.25 -7.88
CA THR A 650 9.03 -6.24 -8.33
C THR A 650 9.18 -5.76 -9.78
N ILE A 651 9.94 -4.70 -10.02
CA ILE A 651 10.38 -4.34 -11.38
C ILE A 651 11.73 -5.00 -11.64
N LYS A 652 11.85 -5.80 -12.69
CA LYS A 652 13.11 -6.48 -13.05
C LYS A 652 13.71 -5.90 -14.32
N LEU A 653 14.96 -5.45 -14.24
CA LEU A 653 15.72 -4.90 -15.37
C LEU A 653 16.82 -5.88 -15.80
N PHE A 654 16.63 -6.55 -16.94
CA PHE A 654 17.62 -7.45 -17.53
C PHE A 654 18.51 -6.68 -18.53
N GLY A 655 19.59 -7.32 -19.01
CA GLY A 655 20.37 -6.80 -20.14
C GLY A 655 21.07 -5.46 -19.92
N ARG A 656 21.27 -4.71 -21.03
CA ARG A 656 22.15 -3.54 -21.09
C ARG A 656 21.42 -2.20 -20.86
N ASN A 657 20.89 -1.97 -19.66
CA ASN A 657 20.14 -0.73 -19.38
C ASN A 657 21.05 0.50 -19.43
N SER A 658 20.87 1.29 -20.48
CA SER A 658 21.72 2.38 -20.94
C SER A 658 20.99 3.73 -21.01
N TYR A 659 19.76 3.80 -20.50
CA TYR A 659 19.01 5.05 -20.39
C TYR A 659 19.71 6.08 -19.50
N MET A 660 19.47 7.37 -19.76
CA MET A 660 20.22 8.47 -19.14
C MET A 660 19.47 9.22 -18.03
N GLY A 661 18.13 9.25 -18.05
CA GLY A 661 17.31 9.97 -17.07
C GLY A 661 17.26 9.27 -15.70
N VAL A 662 16.60 9.90 -14.73
CA VAL A 662 16.62 9.46 -13.33
C VAL A 662 15.96 8.10 -13.09
N THR A 663 16.54 7.29 -12.21
CA THR A 663 15.95 6.07 -11.64
C THR A 663 15.40 6.38 -10.24
N ARG A 664 14.09 6.29 -10.03
CA ARG A 664 13.46 6.43 -8.72
C ARG A 664 12.81 5.12 -8.30
N VAL A 665 12.97 4.75 -7.04
CA VAL A 665 12.30 3.62 -6.39
C VAL A 665 11.50 4.16 -5.21
N GLU A 666 10.24 4.53 -5.48
CA GLU A 666 9.38 5.15 -4.46
C GLU A 666 8.73 4.11 -3.55
N MET A 667 8.44 2.92 -4.09
CA MET A 667 7.91 1.76 -3.36
C MET A 667 8.39 0.44 -3.98
N GLY A 668 8.64 -0.57 -3.15
CA GLY A 668 8.91 -1.94 -3.59
C GLY A 668 10.32 -2.18 -4.10
N LEU A 669 10.48 -3.27 -4.85
CA LEU A 669 11.77 -3.78 -5.29
C LEU A 669 12.07 -3.40 -6.74
N LEU A 670 13.20 -2.71 -6.96
CA LEU A 670 13.87 -2.63 -8.26
C LEU A 670 15.01 -3.63 -8.29
N GLU A 671 14.88 -4.69 -9.08
CA GLU A 671 15.85 -5.78 -9.20
C GLU A 671 16.59 -5.67 -10.54
N VAL A 672 17.87 -5.28 -10.50
CA VAL A 672 18.72 -5.15 -11.68
C VAL A 672 19.53 -6.44 -11.87
N MET A 673 19.22 -7.14 -12.96
CA MET A 673 19.77 -8.45 -13.32
C MET A 673 20.89 -8.37 -14.37
N GLY A 674 21.06 -7.20 -14.99
CA GLY A 674 22.16 -6.90 -15.92
C GLY A 674 22.96 -5.68 -15.44
N SER A 675 22.93 -4.61 -16.24
CA SER A 675 23.57 -3.32 -15.92
C SER A 675 22.55 -2.22 -15.59
N LEU A 676 23.03 -1.13 -14.98
CA LEU A 676 22.30 0.13 -14.79
C LEU A 676 23.20 1.31 -15.22
N TYR A 677 22.67 2.25 -15.99
CA TYR A 677 23.44 3.33 -16.65
C TYR A 677 24.66 2.80 -17.43
N ASN A 678 24.50 1.71 -18.19
CA ASN A 678 25.57 1.07 -18.95
C ASN A 678 26.80 0.68 -18.09
N ASN A 679 26.60 0.49 -16.78
CA ASN A 679 27.65 0.32 -15.78
C ASN A 679 28.68 1.45 -15.69
N GLU A 680 28.29 2.69 -16.00
CA GLU A 680 29.11 3.90 -15.86
C GLU A 680 29.04 4.45 -14.42
N PRO A 681 30.12 4.35 -13.59
CA PRO A 681 30.03 4.72 -12.18
C PRO A 681 29.79 6.21 -11.92
N ALA A 682 30.15 7.07 -12.88
CA ALA A 682 29.88 8.51 -12.85
C ALA A 682 28.38 8.85 -12.96
N ARG A 683 27.54 7.90 -13.43
CA ARG A 683 26.08 8.04 -13.44
C ARG A 683 25.42 7.55 -12.15
N TRP A 684 26.11 6.73 -11.34
CA TRP A 684 25.57 6.24 -10.06
C TRP A 684 25.69 7.32 -8.98
N THR A 685 24.78 8.29 -8.98
CA THR A 685 24.81 9.45 -8.06
C THR A 685 23.44 9.69 -7.42
N PRO A 686 23.35 10.37 -6.26
CA PRO A 686 22.10 10.76 -5.61
C PRO A 686 21.12 11.55 -6.49
N ALA A 687 21.64 12.29 -7.47
CA ALA A 687 20.83 13.07 -8.41
C ALA A 687 20.18 12.19 -9.51
N ASN A 688 20.80 11.06 -9.84
CA ASN A 688 20.29 10.12 -10.84
C ASN A 688 19.49 8.97 -10.21
N ILE A 689 19.94 8.42 -9.08
CA ILE A 689 19.31 7.28 -8.40
C ILE A 689 18.76 7.74 -7.05
N THR A 690 17.48 7.50 -6.76
CA THR A 690 16.88 7.73 -5.43
C THR A 690 15.99 6.55 -5.00
N VAL A 691 16.22 6.01 -3.81
CA VAL A 691 15.43 4.91 -3.21
C VAL A 691 14.77 5.40 -1.92
N ASN A 692 13.45 5.29 -1.84
CA ASN A 692 12.66 5.75 -0.69
C ASN A 692 12.76 4.77 0.50
N GLY A 693 12.95 5.30 1.71
CA GLY A 693 13.32 4.50 2.87
C GLY A 693 12.19 3.74 3.57
N ALA A 694 10.94 4.02 3.18
CA ALA A 694 9.76 3.38 3.75
C ALA A 694 9.49 1.96 3.25
N ALA A 695 9.98 1.66 2.04
CA ALA A 695 9.44 0.62 1.15
C ALA A 695 10.41 0.19 0.04
N GLY A 696 11.42 1.01 -0.27
CA GLY A 696 12.27 0.84 -1.44
C GLY A 696 13.43 -0.11 -1.19
N GLU A 697 13.56 -1.11 -2.07
CA GLU A 697 14.75 -1.94 -2.21
C GLU A 697 15.34 -1.75 -3.61
N LEU A 698 16.60 -1.30 -3.70
CA LEU A 698 17.40 -1.43 -4.91
C LEU A 698 18.28 -2.66 -4.76
N ARG A 699 18.05 -3.69 -5.58
CA ARG A 699 18.79 -4.93 -5.55
C ARG A 699 19.59 -5.13 -6.83
N LEU A 700 20.88 -5.42 -6.68
CA LEU A 700 21.77 -5.79 -7.77
C LEU A 700 22.01 -7.30 -7.74
N HIS A 701 21.98 -7.95 -8.91
CA HIS A 701 22.57 -9.28 -9.07
C HIS A 701 24.10 -9.12 -9.16
N VAL A 702 24.86 -9.96 -8.46
CA VAL A 702 26.31 -9.82 -8.32
C VAL A 702 27.03 -11.14 -8.52
N GLY A 703 28.06 -11.13 -9.38
CA GLY A 703 28.96 -12.26 -9.63
C GLY A 703 28.49 -13.31 -10.65
N GLY A 704 27.25 -13.20 -11.15
CA GLY A 704 26.73 -14.05 -12.22
C GLY A 704 27.05 -13.51 -13.63
N PRO A 705 26.81 -14.31 -14.70
CA PRO A 705 27.00 -13.86 -16.08
C PRO A 705 26.17 -12.62 -16.41
N GLY A 706 26.81 -11.57 -16.94
CA GLY A 706 26.15 -10.30 -17.32
C GLY A 706 25.73 -9.39 -16.16
N ALA A 707 25.91 -9.84 -14.92
CA ALA A 707 25.56 -9.10 -13.70
C ALA A 707 26.70 -8.16 -13.24
N PHE A 708 26.50 -7.44 -12.14
CA PHE A 708 27.53 -6.56 -11.56
C PHE A 708 28.68 -7.36 -10.93
N THR A 709 29.87 -6.77 -10.87
CA THR A 709 30.94 -7.23 -9.97
C THR A 709 30.69 -6.73 -8.54
N ALA A 710 31.31 -7.38 -7.54
CA ALA A 710 31.24 -6.90 -6.16
C ALA A 710 31.81 -5.47 -5.99
N GLU A 711 32.90 -5.16 -6.69
CA GLU A 711 33.49 -3.80 -6.72
C GLU A 711 32.52 -2.75 -7.29
N GLN A 712 31.79 -3.10 -8.35
CA GLN A 712 30.77 -2.22 -8.93
C GLN A 712 29.60 -1.98 -7.95
N ALA A 713 29.08 -3.05 -7.33
CA ALA A 713 28.02 -2.94 -6.33
C ALA A 713 28.44 -2.09 -5.12
N GLY A 714 29.65 -2.29 -4.60
CA GLY A 714 30.21 -1.48 -3.51
C GLY A 714 30.53 -0.03 -3.91
N THR A 715 30.83 0.22 -5.18
CA THR A 715 31.03 1.59 -5.69
C THR A 715 29.70 2.33 -5.85
N MET A 716 28.66 1.67 -6.37
CA MET A 716 27.30 2.24 -6.37
C MET A 716 26.86 2.57 -4.94
N LEU A 717 26.97 1.62 -4.01
CA LEU A 717 26.55 1.81 -2.62
C LEU A 717 27.22 3.03 -1.95
N ARG A 718 28.55 3.17 -2.05
CA ARG A 718 29.28 4.35 -1.54
C ARG A 718 28.79 5.66 -2.16
N ASN A 719 28.61 5.70 -3.48
CA ASN A 719 28.23 6.94 -4.16
C ASN A 719 26.82 7.42 -3.76
N LEU A 720 25.92 6.51 -3.39
CA LEU A 720 24.55 6.85 -3.01
C LEU A 720 24.38 7.31 -1.55
N THR A 721 25.36 7.08 -0.66
CA THR A 721 25.27 7.43 0.78
C THR A 721 26.21 8.56 1.21
N THR A 722 27.36 8.73 0.54
CA THR A 722 28.46 9.62 0.99
C THR A 722 28.18 11.13 0.87
N SER A 723 27.12 11.55 0.17
CA SER A 723 26.81 12.96 -0.06
C SER A 723 26.05 13.60 1.10
N VAL A 724 26.50 14.81 1.50
CA VAL A 724 25.92 15.59 2.61
C VAL A 724 24.81 16.56 2.19
N ASN A 725 24.54 16.71 0.89
CA ASN A 725 23.55 17.67 0.36
C ASN A 725 22.34 16.98 -0.30
N GLN A 726 22.49 15.73 -0.71
CA GLN A 726 21.50 14.89 -1.41
C GLN A 726 21.77 13.42 -1.12
N ASN A 727 20.75 12.57 -1.03
CA ASN A 727 20.91 11.14 -0.74
C ASN A 727 20.32 10.28 -1.87
N GLY A 728 21.05 9.23 -2.26
CA GLY A 728 20.55 8.22 -3.20
C GLY A 728 19.80 7.08 -2.52
N LEU A 729 20.11 6.80 -1.25
CA LEU A 729 19.32 5.93 -0.36
C LEU A 729 18.77 6.79 0.79
N LEU A 730 17.44 6.89 0.94
CA LEU A 730 16.84 7.63 2.07
C LEU A 730 16.82 6.78 3.36
N ALA A 731 16.59 7.41 4.53
CA ALA A 731 16.58 6.71 5.82
C ALA A 731 15.56 5.54 5.85
N GLY A 732 16.06 4.31 6.02
CA GLY A 732 15.33 3.04 5.97
C GLY A 732 15.44 2.27 4.64
N ALA A 733 16.05 2.86 3.61
CA ALA A 733 16.14 2.26 2.28
C ALA A 733 17.03 1.01 2.29
N THR A 734 16.63 0.01 1.50
CA THR A 734 17.34 -1.28 1.46
C THR A 734 18.23 -1.37 0.22
N PHE A 735 19.51 -1.66 0.41
CA PHE A 735 20.42 -2.03 -0.67
C PHE A 735 20.61 -3.56 -0.68
N GLY A 736 20.15 -4.19 -1.75
CA GLY A 736 20.14 -5.63 -1.93
C GLY A 736 21.28 -6.15 -2.80
N VAL A 737 21.90 -7.24 -2.37
CA VAL A 737 22.95 -7.98 -3.11
C VAL A 737 22.49 -9.42 -3.29
N HIS A 738 22.24 -9.80 -4.54
CA HIS A 738 21.74 -11.11 -4.92
C HIS A 738 22.81 -11.93 -5.64
N THR A 739 23.29 -12.99 -4.99
CA THR A 739 24.43 -13.81 -5.46
C THR A 739 23.99 -15.11 -6.12
N THR A 740 22.87 -15.10 -6.86
CA THR A 740 22.46 -16.25 -7.67
C THR A 740 23.24 -16.27 -8.98
N GLY A 741 23.71 -17.45 -9.39
CA GLY A 741 24.59 -17.60 -10.56
C GLY A 741 26.06 -17.22 -10.31
N ALA A 742 26.41 -16.71 -9.12
CA ALA A 742 27.79 -16.45 -8.74
C ALA A 742 28.55 -17.77 -8.51
N SER A 743 29.66 -17.96 -9.23
CA SER A 743 30.51 -19.16 -9.13
C SER A 743 31.48 -19.15 -7.95
N ASN A 744 31.75 -17.98 -7.39
CA ASN A 744 32.67 -17.75 -6.27
C ASN A 744 32.02 -16.82 -5.23
N ALA A 745 32.56 -16.81 -4.01
CA ALA A 745 32.17 -15.82 -3.00
C ALA A 745 32.42 -14.39 -3.51
N GLN A 746 31.43 -13.51 -3.33
CA GLN A 746 31.50 -12.10 -3.72
C GLN A 746 31.91 -11.28 -2.50
N GLU A 747 32.95 -10.44 -2.60
CA GLU A 747 33.48 -9.69 -1.45
C GLU A 747 33.26 -8.18 -1.60
N LEU A 748 32.55 -7.58 -0.64
CA LEU A 748 32.47 -6.13 -0.47
C LEU A 748 33.51 -5.69 0.56
N SER A 749 34.67 -5.28 0.03
CA SER A 749 35.77 -4.65 0.78
C SER A 749 35.58 -3.14 0.99
N VAL A 750 34.45 -2.58 0.50
CA VAL A 750 34.13 -1.15 0.65
C VAL A 750 33.59 -0.87 2.05
N ASN A 751 33.90 0.30 2.60
CA ASN A 751 33.21 0.79 3.80
C ASN A 751 31.77 1.18 3.44
N ILE A 752 30.82 0.56 4.13
CA ILE A 752 29.38 0.80 4.00
C ILE A 752 28.94 1.72 5.14
N GLU A 753 28.37 2.87 4.79
CA GLU A 753 28.02 3.96 5.71
C GLU A 753 26.58 4.43 5.48
N ASP A 754 25.95 4.98 6.52
CA ASP A 754 24.63 5.60 6.44
C ASP A 754 24.63 6.87 5.58
N SER A 755 23.45 7.21 5.03
CA SER A 755 23.24 8.36 4.15
C SER A 755 23.29 9.68 4.91
N LYS A 756 24.09 10.65 4.44
CA LYS A 756 24.52 11.81 5.26
C LYS A 756 23.78 13.14 5.01
N GLY A 757 23.02 13.26 3.92
CA GLY A 757 22.32 14.50 3.56
C GLY A 757 20.90 14.64 4.13
N PRO A 758 20.12 15.64 3.70
CA PRO A 758 18.71 15.80 4.07
C PRO A 758 17.86 14.56 3.73
N GLY A 759 17.05 14.09 4.69
CA GLY A 759 16.28 12.84 4.56
C GLY A 759 17.14 11.56 4.65
N GLY A 760 18.42 11.69 4.99
CA GLY A 760 19.36 10.59 5.23
C GLY A 760 19.27 10.04 6.65
N GLY A 761 20.03 8.98 6.89
CA GLY A 761 20.05 8.21 8.13
C GLY A 761 20.37 6.74 7.86
N SER A 762 20.02 5.89 8.84
CA SER A 762 20.14 4.43 8.81
C SER A 762 19.74 3.81 7.46
N ILE A 763 20.62 3.01 6.84
CA ILE A 763 20.28 2.19 5.66
C ILE A 763 20.28 0.69 6.00
N HIS A 764 19.51 -0.10 5.26
CA HIS A 764 19.42 -1.55 5.44
C HIS A 764 20.24 -2.30 4.37
N LEU A 765 20.97 -3.32 4.79
CA LEU A 765 21.83 -4.14 3.91
C LEU A 765 21.26 -5.55 3.79
N LYS A 766 20.97 -5.98 2.56
CA LYS A 766 20.23 -7.22 2.30
C LYS A 766 20.99 -8.21 1.41
N LYS A 767 21.16 -9.43 1.89
CA LYS A 767 21.73 -10.58 1.19
C LYS A 767 20.62 -11.51 0.70
N CYS A 768 20.58 -11.76 -0.60
CA CYS A 768 19.68 -12.68 -1.27
C CYS A 768 20.46 -13.71 -2.12
N GLY A 769 19.78 -14.75 -2.61
CA GLY A 769 20.30 -15.67 -3.64
C GLY A 769 21.31 -16.69 -3.12
N ALA A 770 21.52 -17.78 -3.88
CA ALA A 770 22.14 -19.00 -3.34
C ALA A 770 23.62 -18.86 -2.94
N GLY A 771 24.42 -18.05 -3.64
CA GLY A 771 25.87 -17.93 -3.39
C GLY A 771 26.25 -17.23 -2.07
N THR A 772 27.56 -17.05 -1.89
CA THR A 772 28.16 -16.39 -0.71
C THR A 772 28.46 -14.92 -0.97
N LEU A 773 28.10 -14.05 -0.02
CA LEU A 773 28.58 -12.67 0.09
C LEU A 773 29.48 -12.57 1.33
N LYS A 774 30.66 -11.94 1.20
CA LYS A 774 31.56 -11.59 2.30
C LYS A 774 31.58 -10.07 2.47
N LEU A 775 31.52 -9.59 3.72
CA LEU A 775 31.71 -8.18 4.06
C LEU A 775 33.00 -8.01 4.87
N SER A 776 33.95 -7.24 4.34
CA SER A 776 35.28 -7.05 4.96
C SER A 776 35.68 -5.58 5.17
N GLY A 777 34.92 -4.63 4.64
CA GLY A 777 35.08 -3.20 4.96
C GLY A 777 34.80 -2.90 6.44
N THR A 778 35.38 -1.81 6.95
CA THR A 778 35.09 -1.29 8.30
C THR A 778 33.80 -0.49 8.24
N ASN A 779 32.66 -1.20 8.26
CA ASN A 779 31.35 -0.62 7.99
C ASN A 779 30.80 0.14 9.21
N THR A 780 30.10 1.24 8.96
CA THR A 780 29.55 2.14 9.98
C THR A 780 28.04 2.33 9.88
N TYR A 781 27.38 1.78 8.85
CA TYR A 781 25.92 1.81 8.73
C TYR A 781 25.24 1.29 10.01
N SER A 782 24.18 1.95 10.46
CA SER A 782 23.50 1.59 11.71
C SER A 782 22.41 0.55 11.53
N GLY A 783 21.81 0.48 10.33
CA GLY A 783 20.58 -0.26 10.09
C GLY A 783 20.68 -1.79 10.01
N GLN A 784 19.50 -2.40 9.86
CA GLN A 784 19.30 -3.84 9.83
C GLN A 784 20.12 -4.55 8.76
N THR A 785 20.63 -5.73 9.12
CA THR A 785 21.17 -6.72 8.18
C THR A 785 20.08 -7.76 7.87
N ILE A 786 19.81 -8.01 6.60
CA ILE A 786 18.69 -8.86 6.16
C ILE A 786 19.23 -10.02 5.32
N LEU A 787 18.94 -11.26 5.68
CA LEU A 787 19.35 -12.46 4.94
C LEU A 787 18.09 -13.21 4.50
N THR A 788 17.90 -13.38 3.18
CA THR A 788 16.77 -14.14 2.62
C THR A 788 17.22 -15.24 1.64
N GLY A 789 18.48 -15.68 1.74
CA GLY A 789 19.02 -16.81 0.99
C GLY A 789 20.54 -16.81 0.88
N GLY A 790 21.11 -18.03 0.82
CA GLY A 790 22.56 -18.26 0.74
C GLY A 790 23.34 -17.78 1.97
N THR A 791 24.66 -17.63 1.82
CA THR A 791 25.56 -17.33 2.94
C THR A 791 25.98 -15.86 2.99
N LEU A 792 25.94 -15.26 4.17
CA LEU A 792 26.63 -14.02 4.51
C LEU A 792 27.82 -14.33 5.42
N SER A 793 29.04 -13.97 5.02
CA SER A 793 30.29 -14.22 5.73
C SER A 793 30.86 -12.92 6.31
N VAL A 794 31.19 -12.94 7.60
CA VAL A 794 31.61 -11.75 8.38
C VAL A 794 32.66 -12.07 9.45
N GLU A 795 33.57 -11.12 9.68
CA GLU A 795 34.58 -11.23 10.74
C GLU A 795 34.18 -10.52 12.04
N SER A 796 33.13 -9.67 12.01
CA SER A 796 32.57 -9.00 13.19
C SER A 796 31.12 -8.53 12.99
N LEU A 797 30.29 -8.63 14.04
CA LEU A 797 28.86 -8.29 14.05
C LEU A 797 28.56 -6.95 14.75
N ASN A 798 29.45 -6.53 15.65
CA ASN A 798 29.28 -5.47 16.64
C ASN A 798 28.20 -5.75 17.71
N SER A 799 28.21 -4.95 18.77
CA SER A 799 27.10 -4.82 19.73
C SER A 799 26.32 -3.53 19.48
N VAL A 800 25.08 -3.48 19.95
CA VAL A 800 24.27 -2.27 20.12
C VAL A 800 24.73 -1.56 21.39
N THR A 801 24.72 -2.26 22.53
CA THR A 801 25.12 -1.70 23.82
C THR A 801 26.65 -1.71 23.94
N LYS A 802 27.25 -0.52 24.05
CA LYS A 802 28.72 -0.34 24.13
C LYS A 802 29.49 -0.93 22.92
N GLY A 803 28.87 -0.93 21.74
CA GLY A 803 29.50 -1.36 20.49
C GLY A 803 30.68 -0.49 20.07
N MET A 804 31.49 -1.04 19.17
CA MET A 804 32.59 -0.37 18.48
C MET A 804 32.08 0.62 17.43
N ALA A 805 32.95 1.53 16.98
CA ALA A 805 32.60 2.52 15.94
C ALA A 805 32.29 1.89 14.56
N SER A 806 32.76 0.67 14.29
CA SER A 806 32.58 -0.05 13.02
C SER A 806 32.72 -1.56 13.19
N SER A 807 32.15 -2.36 12.27
CA SER A 807 32.35 -3.82 12.14
C SER A 807 32.05 -4.29 10.71
N SER A 808 32.11 -5.59 10.42
CA SER A 808 31.62 -6.12 9.13
C SER A 808 30.10 -5.91 8.95
N LEU A 809 29.31 -5.94 10.04
CA LEU A 809 27.86 -5.63 10.04
C LEU A 809 27.52 -4.21 10.55
N GLY A 810 28.43 -3.24 10.40
CA GLY A 810 28.13 -1.86 10.73
C GLY A 810 28.28 -1.51 12.21
N ALA A 811 27.55 -0.48 12.64
CA ALA A 811 27.62 0.07 14.00
C ALA A 811 26.21 0.49 14.48
N PRO A 812 25.33 -0.47 14.84
CA PRO A 812 23.95 -0.19 15.21
C PRO A 812 23.83 0.70 16.44
N LYS A 813 22.76 1.51 16.50
CA LYS A 813 22.55 2.50 17.58
C LYS A 813 21.40 2.16 18.52
N THR A 814 20.41 1.39 18.05
CA THR A 814 19.32 0.86 18.89
C THR A 814 19.12 -0.64 18.64
N PRO A 815 18.40 -1.37 19.53
CA PRO A 815 18.25 -2.83 19.43
C PRO A 815 17.69 -3.33 18.09
N SER A 816 16.94 -2.48 17.39
CA SER A 816 16.34 -2.80 16.10
C SER A 816 17.24 -2.64 14.90
N ASP A 817 18.13 -1.67 14.97
CA ASP A 817 19.06 -1.40 13.89
C ASP A 817 20.17 -2.47 14.00
N GLY A 818 20.43 -2.91 15.23
CA GLY A 818 21.16 -4.14 15.56
C GLY A 818 20.45 -5.44 15.21
N GLU A 819 19.21 -5.44 14.71
CA GLU A 819 18.50 -6.67 14.36
C GLU A 819 19.09 -7.29 13.08
N ILE A 820 19.23 -8.62 13.08
CA ILE A 820 19.63 -9.41 11.93
C ILE A 820 18.46 -10.31 11.57
N MET A 821 17.75 -9.97 10.50
CA MET A 821 16.58 -10.73 10.03
C MET A 821 17.03 -11.88 9.13
N MET A 822 16.62 -13.11 9.45
CA MET A 822 17.06 -14.33 8.77
C MET A 822 15.87 -15.18 8.30
N SER A 823 15.76 -15.42 7.00
CA SER A 823 14.75 -16.28 6.37
C SER A 823 15.27 -16.96 5.11
N GLY A 824 14.46 -17.82 4.48
CA GLY A 824 14.73 -18.36 3.14
C GLY A 824 15.90 -19.34 3.06
N GLY A 825 16.16 -20.12 4.11
CA GLY A 825 17.24 -21.11 4.12
C GLY A 825 18.66 -20.51 4.20
N CYS A 826 18.81 -19.32 4.79
CA CYS A 826 20.06 -18.58 4.80
C CYS A 826 21.06 -19.03 5.88
N THR A 827 22.33 -18.66 5.68
CA THR A 827 23.44 -18.91 6.60
C THR A 827 24.13 -17.60 7.00
N LEU A 828 24.32 -17.39 8.29
CA LEU A 828 25.26 -16.39 8.83
C LEU A 828 26.54 -17.12 9.26
N ALA A 829 27.63 -16.86 8.54
CA ALA A 829 28.94 -17.47 8.77
C ALA A 829 29.89 -16.47 9.44
N TYR A 830 30.24 -16.73 10.69
CA TYR A 830 31.23 -15.96 11.43
C TYR A 830 32.62 -16.55 11.20
N THR A 831 33.57 -15.71 10.80
CA THR A 831 34.98 -16.08 10.52
C THR A 831 35.98 -15.33 11.41
N GLY A 832 35.50 -14.58 12.40
CA GLY A 832 36.32 -13.72 13.26
C GLY A 832 37.14 -14.44 14.34
N LYS A 833 37.89 -13.66 15.12
CA LYS A 833 38.81 -14.15 16.17
C LYS A 833 38.16 -14.35 17.54
N GLY A 834 36.86 -14.06 17.64
CA GLY A 834 36.05 -14.15 18.86
C GLY A 834 35.36 -12.81 19.18
N GLU A 835 34.08 -12.86 19.49
CA GLU A 835 33.21 -11.69 19.71
C GLU A 835 32.03 -12.08 20.61
N THR A 836 31.58 -11.13 21.45
CA THR A 836 30.30 -11.22 22.17
C THR A 836 29.41 -10.08 21.70
N THR A 837 28.13 -10.37 21.43
CA THR A 837 27.18 -9.38 20.91
C THR A 837 25.78 -9.52 21.54
N ASP A 838 25.11 -8.39 21.69
CA ASP A 838 23.71 -8.22 22.08
C ASP A 838 22.79 -7.97 20.87
N ARG A 839 23.27 -8.15 19.63
CA ARG A 839 22.42 -8.09 18.43
C ARG A 839 21.39 -9.23 18.43
N THR A 840 20.14 -8.88 18.16
CA THR A 840 19.02 -9.82 18.07
C THR A 840 19.00 -10.50 16.71
N LEU A 841 18.91 -11.83 16.70
CA LEU A 841 18.53 -12.58 15.50
C LEU A 841 17.00 -12.72 15.46
N ASN A 842 16.37 -12.41 14.32
CA ASN A 842 14.92 -12.56 14.13
C ASN A 842 14.60 -13.49 12.96
N PHE A 843 13.64 -14.41 13.15
CA PHE A 843 13.13 -15.35 12.15
C PHE A 843 11.70 -14.96 11.70
N PRO A 844 11.54 -14.02 10.75
CA PRO A 844 10.23 -13.49 10.34
C PRO A 844 9.45 -14.39 9.37
N GLY A 845 10.10 -15.30 8.65
CA GLY A 845 9.42 -16.16 7.67
C GLY A 845 8.76 -17.38 8.29
N GLU A 846 7.89 -18.03 7.52
CA GLU A 846 6.95 -19.03 8.03
C GLU A 846 7.64 -20.34 8.43
N ARG A 847 8.31 -21.02 7.50
CA ARG A 847 8.84 -22.39 7.67
C ARG A 847 10.36 -22.45 7.55
N ASP A 848 11.04 -21.42 8.06
CA ASP A 848 12.46 -21.24 7.84
C ASP A 848 13.32 -22.25 8.63
N THR A 849 14.30 -22.79 7.92
CA THR A 849 15.57 -23.23 8.51
C THR A 849 16.56 -22.08 8.38
N ILE A 850 17.31 -21.76 9.44
CA ILE A 850 18.41 -20.79 9.41
C ILE A 850 19.68 -21.44 9.96
N THR A 851 20.83 -21.08 9.41
CA THR A 851 22.12 -21.67 9.79
C THR A 851 23.04 -20.65 10.43
N LEU A 852 23.63 -20.99 11.58
CA LEU A 852 24.74 -20.29 12.21
C LEU A 852 26.01 -21.13 12.03
N ASP A 853 26.95 -20.61 11.26
CA ASP A 853 28.23 -21.28 10.95
C ASP A 853 29.36 -20.61 11.72
N GLN A 854 29.92 -21.33 12.69
CA GLN A 854 31.11 -20.93 13.44
C GLN A 854 32.36 -21.46 12.72
N SER A 855 32.86 -20.68 11.77
CA SER A 855 34.10 -20.93 11.03
C SER A 855 35.28 -20.06 11.49
N GLY A 856 35.07 -19.22 12.50
CA GLY A 856 36.07 -18.37 13.16
C GLY A 856 36.94 -19.13 14.17
N THR A 857 37.90 -18.44 14.77
CA THR A 857 38.97 -19.07 15.60
C THR A 857 38.77 -18.96 17.12
N GLY A 858 37.84 -18.12 17.58
CA GLY A 858 37.53 -17.90 19.00
C GLY A 858 36.08 -18.18 19.38
N LEU A 859 35.64 -17.65 20.53
CA LEU A 859 34.25 -17.73 20.99
C LEU A 859 33.38 -16.70 20.26
N TRP A 860 32.29 -17.14 19.62
CA TRP A 860 31.22 -16.28 19.10
C TRP A 860 29.99 -16.44 20.00
N LYS A 861 29.65 -15.40 20.76
CA LYS A 861 28.60 -15.43 21.79
C LYS A 861 27.46 -14.48 21.48
N LEU A 862 26.27 -15.04 21.29
CA LEU A 862 25.01 -14.30 21.09
C LEU A 862 24.26 -14.19 22.43
N THR A 863 24.11 -12.98 22.96
CA THR A 863 23.57 -12.75 24.32
C THR A 863 22.11 -12.30 24.37
N SER A 864 21.59 -11.72 23.29
CA SER A 864 20.19 -11.27 23.26
C SER A 864 19.22 -12.41 22.93
N PRO A 865 18.03 -12.43 23.55
CA PRO A 865 16.94 -13.33 23.18
C PRO A 865 16.67 -13.33 21.67
N PHE A 866 16.45 -14.51 21.10
CA PHE A 866 16.00 -14.65 19.73
C PHE A 866 14.59 -14.05 19.59
N VAL A 867 14.25 -13.55 18.40
CA VAL A 867 12.89 -13.16 18.02
C VAL A 867 12.39 -14.12 16.94
N ILE A 868 11.14 -14.55 17.05
CA ILE A 868 10.55 -15.57 16.17
C ILE A 868 9.21 -15.01 15.68
N SER A 869 9.25 -13.91 14.93
CA SER A 869 8.04 -13.15 14.56
C SER A 869 7.21 -13.81 13.44
N GLY A 870 7.73 -14.84 12.77
CA GLY A 870 6.95 -15.70 11.88
C GLY A 870 6.13 -16.72 12.68
N TYR A 871 4.80 -16.62 12.64
CA TYR A 871 3.87 -17.38 13.49
C TYR A 871 3.36 -18.70 12.86
N ALA A 872 2.60 -19.48 13.63
CA ALA A 872 1.85 -20.70 13.25
C ALA A 872 2.65 -21.89 12.66
N HIS A 873 3.95 -21.75 12.45
CA HIS A 873 4.77 -22.73 11.72
C HIS A 873 6.13 -22.97 12.39
N SER A 874 6.47 -24.26 12.57
CA SER A 874 7.74 -24.71 13.14
C SER A 874 8.95 -24.27 12.31
N LYS A 875 10.09 -24.09 12.99
CA LYS A 875 11.35 -23.59 12.43
C LYS A 875 12.54 -24.42 12.92
N THR A 876 13.68 -24.29 12.25
CA THR A 876 14.90 -25.02 12.61
C THR A 876 16.12 -24.08 12.69
N VAL A 877 16.87 -24.15 13.78
CA VAL A 877 18.19 -23.51 13.91
C VAL A 877 19.27 -24.56 13.70
N VAL A 878 20.08 -24.40 12.66
CA VAL A 878 21.23 -25.27 12.37
C VAL A 878 22.50 -24.65 12.92
N LEU A 879 23.23 -25.39 13.74
CA LEU A 879 24.49 -24.99 14.34
C LEU A 879 25.63 -25.79 13.70
N THR A 880 26.46 -25.10 12.93
CA THR A 880 27.55 -25.72 12.15
C THR A 880 28.87 -24.98 12.33
N GLY A 881 29.90 -25.41 11.59
CA GLY A 881 31.28 -24.99 11.76
C GLY A 881 32.20 -26.16 12.13
N SER A 882 33.46 -26.07 11.70
CA SER A 882 34.47 -27.13 11.83
C SER A 882 35.84 -26.63 12.33
N SER A 883 35.91 -25.37 12.76
CA SER A 883 37.13 -24.73 13.25
C SER A 883 37.46 -25.09 14.70
N SER A 884 38.57 -24.55 15.21
CA SER A 884 38.92 -24.55 16.64
C SER A 884 38.11 -23.54 17.47
N GLY A 885 37.28 -22.71 16.84
CA GLY A 885 36.39 -21.77 17.51
C GLY A 885 35.22 -22.47 18.20
N SER A 886 34.43 -21.69 18.94
CA SER A 886 33.21 -22.18 19.58
C SER A 886 32.08 -21.17 19.46
N GLY A 887 30.85 -21.66 19.31
CA GLY A 887 29.66 -20.83 19.33
C GLY A 887 28.94 -20.92 20.68
N GLU A 888 28.26 -19.86 21.10
CA GLU A 888 27.43 -19.86 22.31
C GLU A 888 26.13 -19.06 22.11
N LEU A 889 25.01 -19.70 22.42
CA LEU A 889 23.69 -19.07 22.49
C LEU A 889 23.32 -18.87 23.97
N ALA A 890 23.60 -17.66 24.46
CA ALA A 890 23.28 -17.22 25.82
C ALA A 890 21.94 -16.48 25.91
N GLY A 891 21.45 -15.91 24.81
CA GLY A 891 20.04 -15.54 24.66
C GLY A 891 19.14 -16.77 24.54
N ASN A 892 17.91 -16.69 25.04
CA ASN A 892 16.95 -17.78 24.95
C ASN A 892 16.39 -17.98 23.53
N LEU A 893 16.13 -19.26 23.22
CA LEU A 893 15.36 -19.72 22.07
C LEU A 893 13.98 -20.20 22.57
N ASP A 894 12.94 -19.67 21.94
CA ASP A 894 11.54 -19.94 22.26
C ASP A 894 10.90 -20.80 21.15
N ASN A 895 9.63 -21.19 21.32
CA ASN A 895 8.81 -21.66 20.20
C ASN A 895 8.16 -20.48 19.45
N PRO A 896 7.82 -20.62 18.15
CA PRO A 896 7.02 -19.63 17.43
C PRO A 896 5.62 -19.52 18.05
N TYR A 897 5.03 -18.32 18.05
CA TYR A 897 3.65 -18.18 18.53
C TYR A 897 2.66 -18.89 17.60
N ASP A 898 1.78 -19.71 18.19
CA ASP A 898 0.66 -20.38 17.53
C ASP A 898 -0.51 -20.46 18.52
N ARG A 899 -1.70 -20.02 18.11
CA ARG A 899 -2.94 -20.09 18.89
C ARG A 899 -3.32 -21.53 19.29
N LYS A 900 -2.77 -22.55 18.61
CA LYS A 900 -2.94 -23.98 18.94
C LYS A 900 -1.75 -24.60 19.70
N GLY A 901 -0.67 -23.85 19.94
CA GLY A 901 0.52 -24.32 20.65
C GLY A 901 1.27 -25.48 19.97
N LYS A 902 1.15 -25.64 18.65
CA LYS A 902 1.76 -26.74 17.88
C LYS A 902 3.03 -26.34 17.13
N ALA A 903 3.25 -25.06 16.88
CA ALA A 903 4.50 -24.58 16.28
C ALA A 903 5.67 -24.75 17.26
N THR A 904 6.82 -25.20 16.76
CA THR A 904 7.99 -25.55 17.56
C THR A 904 9.30 -25.09 16.91
N THR A 905 10.30 -24.74 17.71
CA THR A 905 11.67 -24.52 17.22
C THR A 905 12.50 -25.77 17.48
N ALA A 906 13.10 -26.32 16.42
CA ALA A 906 14.05 -27.42 16.47
C ALA A 906 15.50 -26.90 16.39
N VAL A 907 16.46 -27.69 16.88
CA VAL A 907 17.90 -27.34 16.88
C VAL A 907 18.72 -28.49 16.33
N THR A 908 19.47 -28.29 15.25
CA THR A 908 20.33 -29.32 14.63
C THR A 908 21.79 -28.92 14.68
N LYS A 909 22.61 -29.68 15.41
CA LYS A 909 24.06 -29.50 15.52
C LYS A 909 24.78 -30.43 14.54
N SER A 910 25.22 -29.87 13.40
CA SER A 910 25.69 -30.63 12.23
C SER A 910 27.19 -30.48 11.90
N GLY A 911 27.84 -29.41 12.38
CA GLY A 911 29.28 -29.18 12.21
C GLY A 911 30.14 -29.96 13.21
N THR A 912 31.43 -30.17 12.94
CA THR A 912 32.34 -30.91 13.83
C THR A 912 32.83 -30.10 15.05
N GLY A 913 32.70 -28.77 15.02
CA GLY A 913 33.12 -27.88 16.13
C GLY A 913 32.25 -27.99 17.40
N THR A 914 32.45 -27.06 18.33
CA THR A 914 31.66 -26.98 19.57
C THR A 914 30.68 -25.82 19.56
N TRP A 915 29.41 -26.10 19.86
CA TRP A 915 28.40 -25.08 20.16
C TRP A 915 27.88 -25.26 21.58
N THR A 916 27.55 -24.16 22.24
CA THR A 916 27.06 -24.13 23.63
C THR A 916 25.67 -23.50 23.69
N LEU A 917 24.75 -24.10 24.41
CA LEU A 917 23.50 -23.47 24.83
C LEU A 917 23.64 -23.12 26.32
N SER A 918 23.44 -21.83 26.63
CA SER A 918 23.56 -21.28 27.99
C SER A 918 22.41 -20.36 28.38
N GLY A 919 21.56 -19.96 27.43
CA GLY A 919 20.27 -19.34 27.72
C GLY A 919 19.30 -20.31 28.42
N ASN A 920 18.28 -19.73 29.06
CA ASN A 920 17.14 -20.47 29.63
C ASN A 920 16.08 -20.64 28.53
N ASN A 921 16.11 -21.77 27.83
CA ASN A 921 15.36 -22.01 26.61
C ASN A 921 13.94 -22.56 26.89
N THR A 922 12.98 -22.23 26.03
CA THR A 922 11.60 -22.75 26.11
C THR A 922 11.11 -23.39 24.80
N PHE A 923 12.00 -23.59 23.83
CA PHE A 923 11.67 -24.38 22.64
C PHE A 923 11.42 -25.85 22.98
N THR A 924 10.61 -26.55 22.18
CA THR A 924 10.28 -27.97 22.40
C THR A 924 10.37 -28.83 21.13
N GLY A 925 10.89 -28.28 20.02
CA GLY A 925 11.19 -29.07 18.83
C GLY A 925 12.43 -29.95 19.02
N LEU A 926 12.57 -30.97 18.18
CA LEU A 926 13.66 -31.95 18.26
C LEU A 926 15.05 -31.27 18.29
N THR A 927 15.87 -31.67 19.25
CA THR A 927 17.31 -31.35 19.29
C THR A 927 18.10 -32.52 18.72
N THR A 928 18.72 -32.33 17.56
CA THR A 928 19.55 -33.33 16.90
C THR A 928 21.02 -32.96 17.01
N VAL A 929 21.86 -33.86 17.53
CA VAL A 929 23.33 -33.73 17.53
C VAL A 929 23.91 -34.76 16.57
N GLU A 930 24.16 -34.32 15.34
CA GLU A 930 24.70 -35.17 14.27
C GLU A 930 26.22 -35.34 14.41
N LYS A 931 26.93 -34.25 14.71
CA LYS A 931 28.40 -34.20 14.77
C LYS A 931 28.93 -33.23 15.82
N GLY A 932 30.16 -33.46 16.26
CA GLY A 932 30.89 -32.58 17.18
C GLY A 932 30.22 -32.50 18.56
N THR A 933 30.48 -31.44 19.31
CA THR A 933 29.93 -31.26 20.67
C THR A 933 28.80 -30.22 20.71
N LEU A 934 27.66 -30.57 21.32
CA LEU A 934 26.68 -29.63 21.85
C LEU A 934 26.82 -29.58 23.38
N CYS A 935 27.27 -28.44 23.90
CA CYS A 935 27.45 -28.19 25.33
C CYS A 935 26.19 -27.55 25.93
N LEU A 936 25.74 -28.07 27.06
CA LEU A 936 24.60 -27.58 27.83
C LEU A 936 25.11 -27.16 29.21
N THR A 937 24.75 -25.97 29.69
CA THR A 937 25.40 -25.35 30.88
C THR A 937 24.45 -25.07 32.05
N ASN A 938 23.17 -25.37 31.90
CA ASN A 938 22.18 -25.36 32.97
C ASN A 938 21.01 -26.32 32.65
N VAL A 939 20.15 -26.61 33.63
CA VAL A 939 19.00 -27.53 33.47
C VAL A 939 17.89 -27.02 32.53
N HIS A 940 17.98 -25.78 32.04
CA HIS A 940 17.10 -25.15 31.05
C HIS A 940 17.81 -24.84 29.72
N SER A 941 19.02 -25.37 29.47
CA SER A 941 19.71 -25.19 28.18
C SER A 941 18.98 -25.89 27.02
N LEU A 942 18.02 -26.76 27.31
CA LEU A 942 16.92 -27.19 26.43
C LEU A 942 15.59 -26.89 27.15
N GLY A 943 14.50 -26.66 26.41
CA GLY A 943 13.17 -26.52 27.03
C GLY A 943 12.64 -27.85 27.56
N GLU A 944 11.84 -27.82 28.64
CA GLU A 944 11.30 -29.02 29.27
C GLU A 944 10.45 -29.85 28.28
N GLY A 945 10.71 -31.16 28.21
CA GLY A 945 10.02 -32.07 27.32
C GLY A 945 10.53 -32.11 25.87
N THR A 946 11.56 -31.32 25.53
CA THR A 946 12.30 -31.41 24.26
C THR A 946 12.73 -32.85 23.96
N GLU A 947 12.48 -33.35 22.75
CA GLU A 947 13.08 -34.62 22.31
C GLU A 947 14.53 -34.41 21.86
N VAL A 948 15.39 -35.39 22.14
CA VAL A 948 16.82 -35.34 21.84
C VAL A 948 17.23 -36.55 21.01
N SER A 949 18.01 -36.33 19.94
CA SER A 949 18.61 -37.38 19.13
C SER A 949 20.11 -37.14 18.99
N VAL A 950 20.93 -38.15 19.28
CA VAL A 950 22.40 -38.11 19.07
C VAL A 950 22.80 -39.18 18.05
N SER A 951 23.62 -38.81 17.07
CA SER A 951 24.13 -39.70 16.03
C SER A 951 25.61 -40.01 16.22
N GLU A 952 26.13 -40.96 15.43
CA GLU A 952 27.52 -41.38 15.50
C GLU A 952 28.45 -40.25 15.05
N GLY A 953 29.30 -39.78 15.97
CA GLY A 953 30.12 -38.58 15.82
C GLY A 953 29.58 -37.33 16.54
N GLY A 954 28.37 -37.39 17.10
CA GLY A 954 27.79 -36.38 17.99
C GLY A 954 28.04 -36.65 19.48
N MET A 955 28.14 -35.58 20.27
CA MET A 955 28.41 -35.61 21.71
C MET A 955 27.62 -34.51 22.44
N LEU A 956 26.97 -34.86 23.55
CA LEU A 956 26.39 -33.94 24.53
C LEU A 956 27.37 -33.71 25.68
N ASP A 957 27.60 -32.45 26.04
CA ASP A 957 28.56 -32.04 27.09
C ASP A 957 27.80 -31.30 28.20
N LEU A 958 27.37 -32.04 29.22
CA LEU A 958 26.44 -31.64 30.27
C LEU A 958 27.19 -30.97 31.43
N LYS A 959 27.49 -29.68 31.28
CA LYS A 959 28.24 -28.86 32.26
C LYS A 959 27.31 -28.14 33.22
N PHE A 960 26.47 -28.90 33.91
CA PHE A 960 25.58 -28.42 34.95
C PHE A 960 25.40 -29.50 36.02
N GLU A 961 25.11 -29.11 37.26
CA GLU A 961 24.72 -30.05 38.31
C GLU A 961 23.20 -30.29 38.27
N GLY A 962 22.78 -31.54 38.53
CA GLY A 962 21.37 -31.92 38.63
C GLY A 962 20.76 -32.51 37.35
N GLN A 963 19.42 -32.53 37.27
CA GLN A 963 18.67 -33.25 36.25
C GLN A 963 17.90 -32.31 35.30
N MET A 964 18.15 -32.43 34.00
CA MET A 964 17.37 -31.83 32.92
C MET A 964 16.28 -32.81 32.44
N ARG A 965 15.06 -32.33 32.26
CA ARG A 965 13.91 -33.13 31.79
C ARG A 965 13.72 -32.99 30.27
N ILE A 966 13.93 -34.09 29.57
CA ILE A 966 13.68 -34.23 28.14
C ILE A 966 12.43 -35.10 27.91
N GLY A 967 11.88 -35.07 26.70
CA GLY A 967 10.81 -35.99 26.29
C GLY A 967 11.42 -37.37 26.04
N LYS A 968 11.91 -37.59 24.82
CA LYS A 968 12.58 -38.84 24.42
C LYS A 968 14.07 -38.63 24.17
N LEU A 969 14.86 -39.69 24.35
CA LEU A 969 16.24 -39.77 23.89
C LEU A 969 16.37 -40.84 22.80
N SER A 970 16.93 -40.49 21.65
CA SER A 970 17.32 -41.42 20.59
C SER A 970 18.84 -41.40 20.40
N VAL A 971 19.43 -42.57 20.17
CA VAL A 971 20.87 -42.75 19.93
C VAL A 971 21.05 -43.60 18.69
N ASN A 972 21.80 -43.11 17.70
CA ASN A 972 21.97 -43.73 16.37
C ASN A 972 20.62 -44.15 15.73
N GLY A 973 19.61 -43.28 15.83
CA GLY A 973 18.25 -43.53 15.32
C GLY A 973 17.42 -44.52 16.14
N LYS A 974 17.98 -45.15 17.18
CA LYS A 974 17.26 -46.04 18.10
C LYS A 974 16.75 -45.26 19.32
N LEU A 975 15.44 -45.26 19.52
CA LEU A 975 14.81 -44.77 20.75
C LEU A 975 15.33 -45.54 21.98
N GLN A 976 15.72 -44.80 23.01
CA GLN A 976 16.06 -45.34 24.33
C GLN A 976 14.81 -45.36 25.23
N PRO A 977 14.72 -46.26 26.23
CA PRO A 977 13.62 -46.27 27.20
C PRO A 977 13.45 -44.94 27.98
N PRO A 978 12.30 -44.75 28.67
CA PRO A 978 12.19 -43.78 29.74
C PRO A 978 13.21 -44.10 30.85
N GLY A 979 14.04 -43.12 31.25
CA GLY A 979 15.19 -43.39 32.09
C GLY A 979 16.07 -42.18 32.40
N THR A 980 17.23 -42.48 33.00
CA THR A 980 18.25 -41.50 33.41
C THR A 980 19.49 -41.72 32.53
N TYR A 981 20.04 -40.66 31.95
CA TYR A 981 21.12 -40.73 30.96
C TYR A 981 22.23 -39.72 31.25
N ASP A 982 23.47 -40.22 31.29
CA ASP A 982 24.63 -39.50 31.82
C ASP A 982 25.95 -40.03 31.21
N ALA A 983 27.08 -39.52 31.70
CA ALA A 983 28.42 -39.89 31.26
C ALA A 983 28.85 -41.31 31.67
N GLU A 984 28.22 -41.94 32.68
CA GLU A 984 28.54 -43.31 33.10
C GLU A 984 27.83 -44.33 32.21
N ASN A 985 26.56 -44.07 31.86
CA ASN A 985 25.74 -45.02 31.12
C ASN A 985 25.71 -44.80 29.59
N LEU A 986 26.03 -43.60 29.08
CA LEU A 986 26.21 -43.33 27.64
C LEU A 986 27.54 -42.60 27.30
N PRO A 987 28.72 -43.05 27.78
CA PRO A 987 30.01 -42.35 27.61
C PRO A 987 30.47 -42.07 26.17
N LYS A 988 29.85 -42.72 25.17
CA LYS A 988 30.12 -42.46 23.74
C LYS A 988 29.39 -41.23 23.19
N PHE A 989 28.33 -40.78 23.87
CA PHE A 989 27.38 -39.78 23.37
C PHE A 989 27.11 -38.67 24.40
N ILE A 990 27.44 -38.89 25.67
CA ILE A 990 27.28 -37.97 26.79
C ILE A 990 28.59 -37.88 27.58
N ARG A 991 28.97 -36.66 27.99
CA ARG A 991 30.00 -36.38 29.00
C ARG A 991 29.55 -35.23 29.91
N GLY A 992 30.28 -34.99 31.01
CA GLY A 992 29.97 -33.94 31.99
C GLY A 992 29.42 -34.52 33.30
N SER A 993 28.98 -33.65 34.22
CA SER A 993 28.37 -34.03 35.50
C SER A 993 26.84 -33.99 35.49
N GLY A 994 26.24 -33.32 34.49
CA GLY A 994 24.80 -33.19 34.36
C GLY A 994 24.11 -34.48 33.91
N ILE A 995 22.82 -34.57 34.22
CA ILE A 995 21.99 -35.76 33.99
C ILE A 995 20.79 -35.38 33.12
N LEU A 996 20.50 -36.20 32.11
CA LEU A 996 19.24 -36.15 31.36
C LEU A 996 18.23 -37.15 31.93
N LYS A 997 16.95 -36.79 31.90
CA LYS A 997 15.84 -37.66 32.29
C LYS A 997 14.73 -37.65 31.25
N SER A 998 14.50 -38.78 30.58
CA SER A 998 13.41 -38.99 29.63
C SER A 998 12.12 -39.47 30.31
N GLN A 999 11.00 -39.40 29.57
CA GLN A 999 9.65 -39.75 30.02
C GLN A 999 8.97 -40.73 29.05
#